data_AF-A0A0A2VVI9-F1
#
_entry.id   AF-A0A0A2VVI9-F1
#
_cell.length_a   1.000
_cell.length_b   1.000
_cell.length_c   1.000
_cell.angle_alpha   90.00
_cell.angle_beta   90.00
_cell.angle_gamma   90.00
#
_symmetry.space_group_name_H-M   'P 1'
#
loop_
_entity.id
_entity.type
_entity.pdbx_description
1 polymer ?
#
loop_
_entity_poly.entity_id
_entity_poly.type
_entity_poly.pdbx_seq_one_letter_code
_entity_poly.pdbx_strand_id
1 'polypeptide(L)'
;MSDSTAPSAHRPRGSEDFGVFDDAKTYYASDERHTGRFANRTRTYSQSSLIKQIERLNLPEPFRRGSHDESNLEQGRRFLIQVDATLESLKAQEDTDGNMQITIEDSGPKVLPLRTAASAGYHRFEVRGTYMLSNLLQELTLAKEYGRKQIILDEARLNENPVNRLSRLIKDHFWDGLTRRIDASSIEIAARDPKDWTDDPRPRIYIPSKCTAQFEYYKQVALDRPEIRLDVQLLPEVITPEIIRDMNEKPGLLAVAVEEVEEQDPVKGTIKTLRGLPFVVPGGRFNELYGWDSYMESLGLLVNDRVDLAKAMVLNFCFCIEHYGKILNATRSYYLGRSQPPFLTDMALRVYEKIKHEPDALEFLRRSILAAIKEYHSVWTGQARLDPTTGLSRYCPEGLGVPPETEPSHFVHILQPYIKKHGMEFDEFVRAYNHGEIKEPELDNYFMHDRAVRESGHDTSYRFEGVCANLATIDLNSLLFKYETDISRTIRSLFDDKLVMPEEFFQGTPYKPGDILTSALWDRKAKRRKLTMDKLMWNEEEGMFFDYDFVNKKRCTYETATTLWSLWAGLASPKQAADIVKKGLPKFEEFGGLLAGTESSRGEIGLERPNRQWDYPYGWAPQQMLAWTGLLRYSFNEEAERLAYKWLFMITKAFVDFNGVVVEKYDVTRPIDPHRVDAEYGNQGLNFKGVAKEGFGWVNASYVYGLQIVNAHMRRALGTLTPYPTFIKAIEQLNEKALADLE
;
A
#
# COMPACT_ATOMS: atom_id res chain seq x y z
N MET A 1 -18.83 61.79 -9.27
CA MET A 1 -20.29 61.64 -9.15
C MET A 1 -20.68 60.53 -10.12
N SER A 2 -21.09 59.33 -9.73
CA SER A 2 -21.58 58.76 -8.47
C SER A 2 -21.60 57.23 -8.62
N ASP A 3 -21.12 56.53 -7.59
CA ASP A 3 -21.61 55.26 -6.99
C ASP A 3 -22.00 54.07 -7.90
N SER A 4 -21.28 52.94 -7.85
CA SER A 4 -21.26 51.88 -6.81
C SER A 4 -22.46 50.92 -6.86
N THR A 5 -22.21 49.69 -7.31
CA THR A 5 -22.90 48.49 -6.79
C THR A 5 -21.92 47.33 -6.80
N ALA A 6 -21.46 46.95 -5.60
CA ALA A 6 -20.74 45.73 -5.32
C ALA A 6 -21.59 44.48 -5.63
N PRO A 7 -21.00 43.34 -6.00
CA PRO A 7 -21.74 42.08 -6.09
C PRO A 7 -22.19 41.66 -4.69
N SER A 8 -23.49 41.38 -4.58
CA SER A 8 -24.18 41.09 -3.33
C SER A 8 -23.65 39.84 -2.63
N ALA A 9 -23.69 39.91 -1.29
CA ALA A 9 -23.41 38.88 -0.32
C ALA A 9 -23.86 37.45 -0.70
N HIS A 10 -23.03 36.49 -0.27
CA HIS A 10 -23.35 35.06 -0.22
C HIS A 10 -24.78 34.82 0.29
N ARG A 11 -25.59 34.12 -0.53
CA ARG A 11 -26.76 33.41 -0.01
C ARG A 11 -26.27 32.33 0.97
N PRO A 12 -26.86 32.18 2.16
CA PRO A 12 -26.62 31.01 3.00
C PRO A 12 -27.11 29.77 2.25
N ARG A 13 -26.29 28.72 2.18
CA ARG A 13 -26.66 27.44 1.57
C ARG A 13 -27.82 26.83 2.38
N GLY A 14 -28.79 26.24 1.69
CA GLY A 14 -29.90 25.56 2.35
C GLY A 14 -29.42 24.26 3.02
N SER A 15 -30.17 23.73 3.98
CA SER A 15 -29.87 22.41 4.58
C SER A 15 -29.90 21.25 3.57
N GLU A 16 -30.41 21.49 2.36
CA GLU A 16 -30.48 20.53 1.24
C GLU A 16 -29.20 20.53 0.37
N ASP A 17 -28.28 21.48 0.56
CA ASP A 17 -27.00 21.55 -0.17
C ASP A 17 -25.87 20.73 0.49
N PHE A 18 -26.15 20.05 1.61
CA PHE A 18 -25.18 19.27 2.38
C PHE A 18 -25.28 17.78 2.05
N GLY A 19 -24.20 17.17 1.56
CA GLY A 19 -24.15 15.75 1.24
C GLY A 19 -24.03 14.90 2.51
N VAL A 20 -24.87 13.87 2.63
CA VAL A 20 -24.83 12.91 3.75
C VAL A 20 -23.48 12.19 3.81
N PHE A 21 -22.88 11.92 2.65
CA PHE A 21 -21.62 11.19 2.51
C PHE A 21 -20.41 12.10 2.27
N ASP A 22 -20.53 13.40 2.57
CA ASP A 22 -19.39 14.31 2.53
C ASP A 22 -18.25 13.79 3.40
N ASP A 23 -17.01 14.12 3.02
CA ASP A 23 -15.82 13.78 3.79
C ASP A 23 -15.93 14.34 5.23
N ALA A 24 -15.29 13.68 6.20
CA ALA A 24 -15.38 14.06 7.62
C ALA A 24 -15.03 15.53 7.89
N LYS A 25 -14.06 16.11 7.17
CA LYS A 25 -13.67 17.52 7.35
C LYS A 25 -14.83 18.42 6.93
N THR A 26 -15.47 18.15 5.80
CA THR A 26 -16.64 18.91 5.33
C THR A 26 -17.88 18.65 6.20
N TYR A 27 -18.12 17.39 6.57
CA TYR A 27 -19.30 16.97 7.34
C TYR A 27 -19.28 17.62 8.73
N TYR A 28 -18.16 17.55 9.45
CA TYR A 28 -18.07 18.03 10.82
C TYR A 28 -17.61 19.50 10.96
N ALA A 29 -17.09 20.15 9.92
CA ALA A 29 -16.71 21.57 10.01
C ALA A 29 -17.91 22.54 9.99
N SER A 30 -19.05 22.16 9.41
CA SER A 30 -20.20 23.06 9.27
C SER A 30 -21.05 23.17 10.54
N ASP A 31 -21.09 24.36 11.15
CA ASP A 31 -21.97 24.64 12.29
C ASP A 31 -23.44 24.54 11.88
N GLU A 32 -23.80 25.07 10.70
CA GLU A 32 -25.17 25.10 10.19
C GLU A 32 -25.79 23.69 10.09
N ARG A 33 -24.99 22.69 9.71
CA ARG A 33 -25.41 21.28 9.60
C ARG A 33 -25.80 20.68 10.95
N HIS A 34 -25.14 21.10 12.02
CA HIS A 34 -25.32 20.52 13.36
C HIS A 34 -26.12 21.42 14.31
N THR A 35 -26.47 22.65 13.89
CA THR A 35 -27.43 23.51 14.59
C THR A 35 -28.86 23.20 14.16
N GLY A 36 -29.68 22.65 15.07
CA GLY A 36 -31.11 22.47 14.80
C GLY A 36 -31.87 23.80 14.75
N ARG A 37 -32.94 23.91 13.96
CA ARG A 37 -33.88 25.06 13.97
C ARG A 37 -34.50 25.35 15.36
N PHE A 38 -34.36 24.43 16.30
CA PHE A 38 -34.81 24.54 17.69
C PHE A 38 -33.68 24.80 18.70
N ALA A 39 -32.48 25.20 18.25
CA ALA A 39 -31.28 25.41 19.08
C ALA A 39 -31.47 26.41 20.25
N ASN A 40 -32.53 27.23 20.24
CA ASN A 40 -32.84 28.14 21.35
C ASN A 40 -33.40 27.47 22.61
N ARG A 41 -33.62 26.14 22.65
CA ARG A 41 -34.16 25.46 23.84
C ARG A 41 -33.46 24.14 24.16
N THR A 42 -32.17 24.17 24.51
CA THR A 42 -31.55 23.11 25.34
C THR A 42 -30.18 23.52 25.88
N ARG A 43 -30.09 24.70 26.53
CA ARG A 43 -29.11 24.84 27.61
C ARG A 43 -29.78 24.31 28.87
N THR A 44 -29.18 23.29 29.48
CA THR A 44 -29.53 22.65 30.77
C THR A 44 -30.42 21.40 30.70
N TYR A 45 -29.79 20.25 31.01
CA TYR A 45 -30.27 19.05 31.75
C TYR A 45 -29.95 17.66 31.15
N SER A 46 -28.96 17.03 31.81
CA SER A 46 -28.74 15.61 32.16
C SER A 46 -28.88 14.52 31.09
N GLN A 47 -27.75 14.13 30.49
CA GLN A 47 -27.55 12.77 29.95
C GLN A 47 -27.13 11.75 31.02
N SER A 48 -26.63 12.21 32.16
CA SER A 48 -26.11 11.37 33.25
C SER A 48 -27.18 10.63 34.06
N SER A 49 -28.46 10.70 33.68
CA SER A 49 -29.55 10.11 34.48
C SER A 49 -29.90 8.67 34.11
N LEU A 50 -29.70 8.20 32.87
CA LEU A 50 -30.31 6.93 32.44
C LEU A 50 -29.50 5.69 32.80
N ILE A 51 -28.18 5.66 32.57
CA ILE A 51 -27.33 4.54 33.03
C ILE A 51 -27.40 4.46 34.56
N LYS A 52 -27.29 5.61 35.24
CA LYS A 52 -27.52 5.71 36.68
C LYS A 52 -28.95 5.36 37.11
N GLN A 53 -29.98 5.52 36.26
CA GLN A 53 -31.35 5.10 36.58
C GLN A 53 -31.56 3.61 36.33
N ILE A 54 -30.97 3.02 35.29
CA ILE A 54 -31.04 1.58 34.99
C ILE A 54 -30.27 0.82 36.07
N GLU A 55 -29.08 1.28 36.45
CA GLU A 55 -28.32 0.79 37.61
C GLU A 55 -29.07 1.01 38.94
N ARG A 56 -29.74 2.16 39.14
CA ARG A 56 -30.53 2.41 40.36
C ARG A 56 -31.85 1.63 40.42
N LEU A 57 -32.41 1.22 39.29
CA LEU A 57 -33.73 0.57 39.19
C LEU A 57 -33.64 -0.94 38.88
N ASN A 58 -32.44 -1.52 38.73
CA ASN A 58 -32.22 -2.91 38.33
C ASN A 58 -33.07 -3.31 37.09
N LEU A 59 -33.20 -2.38 36.13
CA LEU A 59 -33.95 -2.67 34.90
C LEU A 59 -33.09 -3.56 33.99
N PRO A 60 -33.68 -4.60 33.36
CA PRO A 60 -32.94 -5.45 32.44
C PRO A 60 -32.41 -4.64 31.26
N GLU A 61 -31.19 -4.95 30.81
CA GLU A 61 -30.62 -4.35 29.61
C GLU A 61 -31.54 -4.57 28.40
N PRO A 62 -31.63 -3.59 27.49
CA PRO A 62 -32.49 -3.71 26.32
C PRO A 62 -32.06 -4.89 25.45
N PHE A 63 -32.99 -5.80 25.17
CA PHE A 63 -32.75 -6.96 24.30
C PHE A 63 -32.94 -6.58 22.83
N ARG A 64 -31.97 -6.96 21.97
CA ARG A 64 -32.07 -6.72 20.53
C ARG A 64 -33.25 -7.49 19.92
N ARG A 65 -34.22 -6.77 19.36
CA ARG A 65 -35.32 -7.37 18.58
C ARG A 65 -34.83 -7.81 17.19
N GLY A 66 -35.14 -9.05 16.81
CA GLY A 66 -34.79 -9.66 15.51
C GLY A 66 -35.84 -9.49 14.40
N SER A 67 -37.00 -8.88 14.69
CA SER A 67 -38.03 -8.57 13.69
C SER A 67 -37.62 -7.40 12.80
N HIS A 68 -38.01 -7.44 11.52
CA HIS A 68 -37.97 -6.27 10.66
C HIS A 68 -38.97 -5.22 11.17
N ASP A 69 -38.49 -4.05 11.63
CA ASP A 69 -39.34 -2.89 11.90
C ASP A 69 -39.59 -2.11 10.57
N GLU A 70 -40.62 -1.27 10.50
CA GLU A 70 -40.98 -0.49 9.30
C GLU A 70 -39.78 0.28 8.72
N SER A 71 -39.53 0.09 7.42
CA SER A 71 -38.25 0.38 6.79
C SER A 71 -38.18 1.65 5.93
N ASN A 72 -39.24 2.43 5.76
CA ASN A 72 -39.23 3.54 4.79
C ASN A 72 -39.68 4.87 5.38
N LEU A 73 -38.71 5.71 5.78
CA LEU A 73 -38.89 7.16 5.79
C LEU A 73 -38.22 7.72 4.54
N GLU A 74 -38.97 8.36 3.65
CA GLU A 74 -38.47 8.94 2.38
C GLU A 74 -37.31 9.94 2.58
N GLN A 75 -37.17 10.55 3.76
CA GLN A 75 -36.13 11.54 4.07
C GLN A 75 -35.00 11.03 4.98
N GLY A 76 -34.97 9.73 5.31
CA GLY A 76 -33.97 9.15 6.22
C GLY A 76 -34.07 9.66 7.67
N ARG A 77 -33.70 8.84 8.66
CA ARG A 77 -33.71 9.27 10.07
C ARG A 77 -32.45 10.06 10.41
N ARG A 78 -32.60 11.07 11.27
CA ARG A 78 -31.49 11.84 11.85
C ARG A 78 -31.50 11.74 13.37
N PHE A 79 -30.31 11.69 13.97
CA PHE A 79 -30.10 11.56 15.40
C PHE A 79 -29.51 12.84 15.98
N LEU A 80 -29.98 13.25 17.15
CA LEU A 80 -29.39 14.32 17.95
C LEU A 80 -28.50 13.69 19.03
N ILE A 81 -27.18 13.82 18.87
CA ILE A 81 -26.21 13.09 19.69
C ILE A 81 -25.32 14.08 20.45
N GLN A 82 -25.10 13.79 21.73
CA GLN A 82 -24.05 14.43 22.51
C GLN A 82 -22.85 13.49 22.50
N VAL A 83 -21.75 13.95 21.93
CA VAL A 83 -20.66 13.11 21.46
C VAL A 83 -20.01 12.34 22.61
N ASP A 84 -19.51 13.04 23.63
CA ASP A 84 -18.77 12.40 24.73
C ASP A 84 -19.62 11.40 25.52
N ALA A 85 -20.86 11.76 25.89
CA ALA A 85 -21.69 10.85 26.68
C ALA A 85 -22.15 9.62 25.90
N THR A 86 -22.38 9.76 24.59
CA THR A 86 -22.74 8.61 23.75
C THR A 86 -21.52 7.72 23.50
N LEU A 87 -20.32 8.29 23.36
CA LEU A 87 -19.07 7.51 23.33
C LEU A 87 -18.87 6.70 24.61
N GLU A 88 -19.04 7.32 25.80
CA GLU A 88 -18.92 6.61 27.07
C GLU A 88 -19.98 5.51 27.21
N SER A 89 -21.21 5.75 26.73
CA SER A 89 -22.26 4.73 26.72
C SER A 89 -21.93 3.55 25.80
N LEU A 90 -21.41 3.82 24.60
CA LEU A 90 -20.96 2.77 23.67
C LEU A 90 -19.83 1.96 24.29
N LYS A 91 -18.84 2.65 24.86
CA LYS A 91 -17.70 2.02 25.50
C LYS A 91 -18.12 1.12 26.67
N ALA A 92 -19.00 1.59 27.54
CA ALA A 92 -19.43 0.83 28.70
C ALA A 92 -20.30 -0.39 28.34
N GLN A 93 -21.04 -0.33 27.22
CA GLN A 93 -22.05 -1.32 26.86
C GLN A 93 -21.58 -2.33 25.79
N GLU A 94 -20.80 -1.87 24.81
CA GLU A 94 -20.50 -2.63 23.59
C GLU A 94 -19.01 -2.93 23.36
N ASP A 95 -18.08 -2.25 24.06
CA ASP A 95 -16.62 -2.50 24.04
C ASP A 95 -16.25 -3.32 25.29
N THR A 96 -16.32 -4.65 25.18
CA THR A 96 -16.21 -5.56 26.33
C THR A 96 -14.77 -5.97 26.64
N ASP A 97 -13.84 -5.77 25.71
CA ASP A 97 -12.41 -6.03 25.89
C ASP A 97 -11.58 -4.75 26.15
N GLY A 98 -12.21 -3.58 26.05
CA GLY A 98 -11.62 -2.28 26.40
C GLY A 98 -10.65 -1.74 25.34
N ASN A 99 -10.71 -2.25 24.12
CA ASN A 99 -9.79 -1.89 23.05
C ASN A 99 -10.22 -0.63 22.26
N MET A 100 -11.38 -0.03 22.58
CA MET A 100 -12.01 1.09 21.85
C MET A 100 -12.38 0.75 20.40
N GLN A 101 -12.85 -0.47 20.18
CA GLN A 101 -13.42 -0.97 18.93
C GLN A 101 -14.70 -1.73 19.26
N ILE A 102 -15.67 -1.78 18.33
CA ILE A 102 -16.87 -2.62 18.46
C ILE A 102 -16.81 -3.66 17.37
N THR A 103 -16.63 -4.91 17.78
CA THR A 103 -16.44 -6.06 16.89
C THR A 103 -17.51 -7.13 17.11
N ILE A 104 -17.46 -8.19 16.31
CA ILE A 104 -18.27 -9.38 16.50
C ILE A 104 -17.87 -10.20 17.73
N GLU A 105 -16.67 -9.97 18.28
CA GLU A 105 -16.18 -10.67 19.46
C GLU A 105 -16.69 -10.05 20.75
N ASP A 106 -17.07 -8.78 20.70
CA ASP A 106 -17.68 -8.11 21.83
C ASP A 106 -19.01 -8.74 22.20
N SER A 107 -19.22 -8.94 23.50
CA SER A 107 -20.42 -9.64 24.02
C SER A 107 -21.56 -8.72 24.43
N GLY A 108 -21.46 -7.43 24.12
CA GLY A 108 -22.50 -6.43 24.37
C GLY A 108 -23.85 -6.76 23.69
N PRO A 109 -24.94 -6.09 24.09
CA PRO A 109 -26.31 -6.40 23.67
C PRO A 109 -26.59 -6.06 22.18
N LYS A 110 -25.65 -5.40 21.48
CA LYS A 110 -25.73 -5.00 20.07
C LYS A 110 -26.94 -4.13 19.78
N VAL A 111 -27.28 -3.23 20.72
CA VAL A 111 -28.36 -2.27 20.57
C VAL A 111 -28.16 -1.02 21.42
N LEU A 112 -28.26 0.15 20.79
CA LEU A 112 -28.21 1.44 21.47
C LEU A 112 -29.36 2.36 21.02
N PRO A 113 -30.24 2.81 21.93
CA PRO A 113 -31.31 3.74 21.60
C PRO A 113 -30.80 5.18 21.51
N LEU A 114 -30.84 5.75 20.29
CA LEU A 114 -30.47 7.15 20.03
C LEU A 114 -31.68 8.07 19.94
N ARG A 115 -31.51 9.32 20.34
CA ARG A 115 -32.54 10.37 20.30
C ARG A 115 -32.72 10.91 18.88
N THR A 116 -33.96 11.05 18.40
CA THR A 116 -34.21 11.52 17.02
C THR A 116 -34.18 13.04 16.94
N ALA A 117 -33.55 13.59 15.89
CA ALA A 117 -33.43 15.03 15.68
C ALA A 117 -34.78 15.69 15.38
N ALA A 118 -35.66 15.02 14.62
CA ALA A 118 -37.00 15.51 14.28
C ALA A 118 -37.89 15.73 15.52
N SER A 119 -37.64 14.99 16.61
CA SER A 119 -38.35 15.12 17.87
C SER A 119 -37.64 16.03 18.88
N ALA A 120 -36.61 16.79 18.48
CA ALA A 120 -35.71 17.49 19.41
C ALA A 120 -35.18 16.58 20.55
N GLY A 121 -35.08 15.27 20.28
CA GLY A 121 -34.64 14.24 21.19
C GLY A 121 -35.67 13.69 22.20
N TYR A 122 -36.97 13.97 22.03
CA TYR A 122 -38.04 13.36 22.84
C TYR A 122 -38.26 11.88 22.50
N HIS A 123 -38.25 11.54 21.21
CA HIS A 123 -38.38 10.17 20.72
C HIS A 123 -37.00 9.52 20.53
N ARG A 124 -36.98 8.19 20.58
CA ARG A 124 -35.78 7.38 20.40
C ARG A 124 -35.97 6.33 19.32
N PHE A 125 -34.87 5.89 18.74
CA PHE A 125 -34.84 4.78 17.81
C PHE A 125 -33.58 3.93 18.06
N GLU A 126 -33.72 2.62 17.89
CA GLU A 126 -32.69 1.63 18.20
C GLU A 126 -31.72 1.47 17.02
N VAL A 127 -30.44 1.80 17.23
CA VAL A 127 -29.35 1.40 16.35
C VAL A 127 -28.94 -0.02 16.74
N ARG A 128 -28.92 -0.95 15.78
CA ARG A 128 -28.80 -2.40 16.05
C ARG A 128 -27.67 -3.04 15.26
N GLY A 129 -27.03 -4.02 15.90
CA GLY A 129 -25.99 -4.85 15.29
C GLY A 129 -24.61 -4.20 15.34
N THR A 130 -23.58 -5.04 15.35
CA THR A 130 -22.17 -4.66 15.44
C THR A 130 -21.80 -3.58 14.42
N TYR A 131 -22.13 -3.76 13.15
CA TYR A 131 -21.71 -2.84 12.08
C TYR A 131 -22.19 -1.40 12.26
N MET A 132 -23.48 -1.18 12.53
CA MET A 132 -24.00 0.19 12.70
C MET A 132 -23.50 0.84 13.99
N LEU A 133 -23.27 0.06 15.06
CA LEU A 133 -22.72 0.56 16.33
C LEU A 133 -21.23 0.88 16.21
N SER A 134 -20.47 0.06 15.48
CA SER A 134 -19.10 0.33 15.08
C SER A 134 -19.00 1.60 14.24
N ASN A 135 -19.86 1.77 13.22
CA ASN A 135 -19.91 3.00 12.43
C ASN A 135 -20.25 4.21 13.33
N LEU A 136 -21.15 4.04 14.29
CA LEU A 136 -21.47 5.11 15.25
C LEU A 136 -20.24 5.47 16.11
N LEU A 137 -19.50 4.49 16.61
CA LEU A 137 -18.24 4.72 17.34
C LEU A 137 -17.23 5.50 16.47
N GLN A 138 -17.08 5.12 15.20
CA GLN A 138 -16.19 5.81 14.25
C GLN A 138 -16.63 7.27 14.01
N GLU A 139 -17.91 7.50 13.67
CA GLU A 139 -18.43 8.85 13.41
C GLU A 139 -18.33 9.76 14.64
N LEU A 140 -18.57 9.22 15.84
CA LEU A 140 -18.42 9.98 17.09
C LEU A 140 -16.95 10.28 17.43
N THR A 141 -16.04 9.35 17.13
CA THR A 141 -14.60 9.56 17.28
C THR A 141 -14.15 10.71 16.37
N LEU A 142 -14.56 10.71 15.10
CA LEU A 142 -14.27 11.79 14.16
C LEU A 142 -14.88 13.12 14.62
N ALA A 143 -16.16 13.12 15.00
CA ALA A 143 -16.83 14.33 15.49
C ALA A 143 -16.07 14.96 16.68
N LYS A 144 -15.58 14.12 17.60
CA LYS A 144 -14.78 14.55 18.75
C LYS A 144 -13.43 15.15 18.33
N GLU A 145 -12.74 14.54 17.36
CA GLU A 145 -11.49 15.09 16.80
C GLU A 145 -11.69 16.48 16.17
N TYR A 146 -12.84 16.71 15.53
CA TYR A 146 -13.23 18.04 15.01
C TYR A 146 -13.83 18.97 16.08
N GLY A 147 -13.73 18.64 17.37
CA GLY A 147 -14.14 19.49 18.48
C GLY A 147 -15.66 19.58 18.70
N ARG A 148 -16.46 18.70 18.09
CA ARG A 148 -17.92 18.70 18.25
C ARG A 148 -18.32 18.04 19.56
N LYS A 149 -19.10 18.77 20.36
CA LYS A 149 -19.74 18.24 21.58
C LYS A 149 -21.15 17.70 21.32
N GLN A 150 -21.82 18.24 20.32
CA GLN A 150 -23.14 17.83 19.88
C GLN A 150 -23.17 17.80 18.35
N ILE A 151 -23.81 16.77 17.79
CA ILE A 151 -23.98 16.61 16.34
C ILE A 151 -25.42 16.22 16.00
N ILE A 152 -25.83 16.57 14.79
CA ILE A 152 -26.93 15.92 14.08
C ILE A 152 -26.30 14.92 13.12
N LEU A 153 -26.61 13.64 13.28
CA LEU A 153 -26.03 12.54 12.50
C LEU A 153 -27.11 11.83 11.68
N ASP A 154 -26.87 11.66 10.39
CA ASP A 154 -27.75 10.92 9.49
C ASP A 154 -27.59 9.40 9.67
N GLU A 155 -28.72 8.68 9.81
CA GLU A 155 -28.73 7.20 9.89
C GLU A 155 -28.08 6.55 8.67
N ALA A 156 -28.17 7.21 7.51
CA ALA A 156 -27.56 6.80 6.26
C ALA A 156 -26.02 6.65 6.33
N ARG A 157 -25.32 7.40 7.22
CA ARG A 157 -23.88 7.18 7.46
C ARG A 157 -23.59 5.95 8.31
N LEU A 158 -24.58 5.49 9.09
CA LEU A 158 -24.44 4.33 9.99
C LEU A 158 -24.78 3.02 9.28
N ASN A 159 -25.80 3.01 8.42
CA ASN A 159 -26.24 1.83 7.65
C ASN A 159 -25.70 1.81 6.21
N GLU A 160 -24.70 2.65 5.90
CA GLU A 160 -24.08 2.70 4.59
C GLU A 160 -23.59 1.31 4.16
N ASN A 161 -23.89 0.94 2.91
CA ASN A 161 -23.42 -0.32 2.34
C ASN A 161 -21.88 -0.43 2.51
N PRO A 162 -21.35 -1.54 3.05
CA PRO A 162 -19.94 -1.63 3.43
C PRO A 162 -18.98 -1.52 2.25
N VAL A 163 -19.39 -1.97 1.06
CA VAL A 163 -18.59 -1.81 -0.16
C VAL A 163 -18.45 -0.34 -0.53
N ASN A 164 -19.57 0.40 -0.47
CA ASN A 164 -19.57 1.84 -0.74
C ASN A 164 -18.79 2.60 0.34
N ARG A 165 -18.99 2.26 1.61
CA ARG A 165 -18.31 2.90 2.74
C ARG A 165 -16.79 2.74 2.62
N LEU A 166 -16.28 1.52 2.45
CA LEU A 166 -14.84 1.30 2.33
C LEU A 166 -14.27 1.98 1.08
N SER A 167 -14.94 1.85 -0.07
CA SER A 167 -14.53 2.55 -1.30
C SER A 167 -14.45 4.07 -1.12
N ARG A 168 -15.42 4.66 -0.41
CA ARG A 168 -15.45 6.09 -0.10
C ARG A 168 -14.34 6.49 0.88
N LEU A 169 -14.14 5.73 1.96
CA LEU A 169 -13.05 5.98 2.91
C LEU A 169 -11.69 5.91 2.21
N ILE A 170 -11.47 4.95 1.31
CA ILE A 170 -10.23 4.87 0.54
C ILE A 170 -10.04 6.13 -0.31
N LYS A 171 -11.07 6.55 -1.03
CA LYS A 171 -11.03 7.70 -1.95
C LYS A 171 -10.82 9.03 -1.24
N ASP A 172 -11.58 9.28 -0.18
CA ASP A 172 -11.72 10.62 0.41
C ASP A 172 -10.90 10.80 1.69
N HIS A 173 -10.36 9.72 2.26
CA HIS A 173 -9.65 9.78 3.55
C HIS A 173 -8.31 9.06 3.54
N PHE A 174 -8.27 7.78 3.15
CA PHE A 174 -7.07 6.97 3.35
C PHE A 174 -5.92 7.42 2.47
N TRP A 175 -6.17 7.79 1.21
CA TRP A 175 -5.11 8.34 0.35
C TRP A 175 -4.49 9.61 0.92
N ASP A 176 -5.30 10.51 1.48
CA ASP A 176 -4.78 11.72 2.12
C ASP A 176 -4.01 11.39 3.41
N GLY A 177 -4.50 10.43 4.20
CA GLY A 177 -3.80 9.93 5.38
C GLY A 177 -2.46 9.26 5.08
N LEU A 178 -2.29 8.69 3.88
CA LEU A 178 -1.04 8.10 3.39
C LEU A 178 -0.18 9.05 2.55
N THR A 179 -0.67 10.25 2.22
CA THR A 179 0.10 11.18 1.39
C THR A 179 1.18 11.87 2.23
N ARG A 180 2.41 11.91 1.71
CA ARG A 180 3.55 12.62 2.29
C ARG A 180 4.17 13.55 1.26
N ARG A 181 4.94 14.51 1.75
CA ARG A 181 5.90 15.33 1.01
C ARG A 181 7.19 15.35 1.82
N ILE A 182 8.33 15.58 1.17
CA ILE A 182 9.60 15.85 1.86
C ILE A 182 9.96 17.30 1.54
N ASP A 183 9.61 18.20 2.46
CA ASP A 183 9.88 19.64 2.41
C ASP A 183 9.76 20.26 3.82
N ALA A 184 9.89 21.58 3.93
CA ALA A 184 9.85 22.30 5.21
C ALA A 184 8.60 22.01 6.07
N SER A 185 7.47 21.66 5.45
CA SER A 185 6.20 21.42 6.15
C SER A 185 6.17 20.09 6.91
N SER A 186 7.00 19.13 6.51
CA SER A 186 6.93 17.74 6.97
C SER A 186 8.27 17.16 7.43
N ILE A 187 9.40 17.83 7.14
CA ILE A 187 10.74 17.26 7.34
C ILE A 187 11.01 16.85 8.79
N GLU A 188 10.43 17.56 9.76
CA GLU A 188 10.54 17.21 11.18
C GLU A 188 9.99 15.81 11.49
N ILE A 189 8.91 15.41 10.81
CA ILE A 189 8.28 14.10 10.97
C ILE A 189 8.96 13.09 10.05
N ALA A 190 9.16 13.46 8.78
CA ALA A 190 9.64 12.54 7.76
C ALA A 190 11.10 12.11 7.97
N ALA A 191 11.97 13.03 8.42
CA ALA A 191 13.38 12.71 8.62
C ALA A 191 13.67 11.98 9.94
N ARG A 192 12.74 11.98 10.91
CA ARG A 192 12.86 11.14 12.11
C ARG A 192 12.81 9.68 11.72
N ASP A 193 13.75 8.91 12.24
CA ASP A 193 13.88 7.50 11.94
C ASP A 193 13.70 6.68 13.23
N PRO A 194 12.62 5.89 13.35
CA PRO A 194 12.45 4.99 14.49
C PRO A 194 13.45 3.83 14.48
N LYS A 195 14.24 3.66 13.40
CA LYS A 195 15.28 2.63 13.24
C LYS A 195 16.69 3.22 13.37
N ASP A 196 16.83 4.46 13.83
CA ASP A 196 18.13 5.05 14.17
C ASP A 196 18.52 4.64 15.59
N TRP A 197 19.46 3.69 15.65
CA TRP A 197 19.99 3.11 16.89
C TRP A 197 21.25 3.82 17.42
N THR A 198 21.60 4.99 16.87
CA THR A 198 22.82 5.72 17.27
C THR A 198 22.66 6.42 18.62
N ASP A 199 23.78 6.85 19.21
CA ASP A 199 23.79 7.51 20.54
C ASP A 199 23.11 8.89 20.55
N ASP A 200 23.02 9.57 19.41
CA ASP A 200 22.33 10.87 19.26
C ASP A 200 21.47 10.87 18.00
N PRO A 201 20.32 10.16 18.04
CA PRO A 201 19.39 10.10 16.93
C PRO A 201 18.87 11.50 16.61
N ARG A 202 19.03 11.92 15.36
CA ARG A 202 18.57 13.24 14.91
C ARG A 202 17.98 13.16 13.50
N PRO A 203 16.98 13.99 13.18
CA PRO A 203 16.47 14.07 11.83
C PRO A 203 17.60 14.47 10.88
N ARG A 204 17.86 13.65 9.87
CA ARG A 204 18.92 13.88 8.88
C ARG A 204 18.38 13.73 7.47
N ILE A 205 18.82 14.60 6.57
CA ILE A 205 18.55 14.51 5.14
C ILE A 205 19.85 14.56 4.32
N TYR A 206 19.96 13.62 3.39
CA TYR A 206 21.06 13.51 2.42
C TYR A 206 20.61 14.00 1.05
N ILE A 207 21.36 14.94 0.49
CA ILE A 207 21.07 15.60 -0.78
C ILE A 207 22.10 15.15 -1.83
N PRO A 208 21.69 14.75 -3.05
CA PRO A 208 22.63 14.46 -4.13
C PRO A 208 23.57 15.65 -4.42
N SER A 209 24.84 15.39 -4.70
CA SER A 209 25.85 16.43 -4.95
C SER A 209 25.48 17.41 -6.06
N LYS A 210 24.72 16.96 -7.06
CA LYS A 210 24.26 17.77 -8.20
C LYS A 210 23.04 18.63 -7.88
N CYS A 211 22.38 18.45 -6.74
CA CYS A 211 21.15 19.14 -6.35
C CYS A 211 21.42 20.35 -5.42
N THR A 212 22.27 21.29 -5.85
CA THR A 212 22.70 22.43 -5.04
C THR A 212 21.54 23.30 -4.54
N ALA A 213 20.51 23.53 -5.37
CA ALA A 213 19.33 24.30 -4.97
C ALA A 213 18.55 23.63 -3.81
N GLN A 214 18.39 22.30 -3.84
CA GLN A 214 17.77 21.56 -2.73
C GLN A 214 18.63 21.62 -1.46
N PHE A 215 19.95 21.54 -1.60
CA PHE A 215 20.86 21.61 -0.46
C PHE A 215 20.76 22.95 0.27
N GLU A 216 20.77 24.06 -0.46
CA GLU A 216 20.60 25.39 0.14
C GLU A 216 19.19 25.57 0.74
N TYR A 217 18.16 25.01 0.11
CA TYR A 217 16.81 25.00 0.67
C TYR A 217 16.75 24.32 2.04
N TYR A 218 17.23 23.07 2.17
CA TYR A 218 17.18 22.37 3.46
C TYR A 218 18.09 22.99 4.51
N LYS A 219 19.24 23.56 4.10
CA LYS A 219 20.06 24.36 5.02
C LYS A 219 19.32 25.58 5.55
N GLN A 220 18.58 26.28 4.70
CA GLN A 220 17.75 27.40 5.13
C GLN A 220 16.66 26.94 6.10
N VAL A 221 15.99 25.81 5.82
CA VAL A 221 15.02 25.20 6.76
C VAL A 221 15.65 24.89 8.12
N ALA A 222 16.87 24.34 8.15
CA ALA A 222 17.58 24.05 9.39
C ALA A 222 17.96 25.34 10.18
N LEU A 223 18.26 26.44 9.49
CA LEU A 223 18.54 27.74 10.10
C LEU A 223 17.27 28.42 10.63
N ASP A 224 16.17 28.33 9.89
CA ASP A 224 14.88 28.92 10.26
C ASP A 224 14.21 28.17 11.41
N ARG A 225 14.51 26.86 11.54
CA ARG A 225 13.93 25.96 12.55
C ARG A 225 15.00 25.18 13.33
N PRO A 226 15.85 25.87 14.13
CA PRO A 226 16.94 25.22 14.86
C PRO A 226 16.46 24.20 15.90
N GLU A 227 15.19 24.29 16.34
CA GLU A 227 14.58 23.34 17.28
C GLU A 227 14.48 21.91 16.73
N ILE A 228 14.44 21.74 15.40
CA ILE A 228 14.39 20.41 14.76
C ILE A 228 15.74 19.69 14.92
N ARG A 229 16.85 20.43 15.04
CA ARG A 229 18.23 19.92 14.91
C ARG A 229 18.45 19.15 13.60
N LEU A 230 17.85 19.63 12.50
CA LEU A 230 17.95 19.00 11.18
C LEU A 230 19.40 18.98 10.69
N ASP A 231 19.93 17.78 10.45
CA ASP A 231 21.26 17.57 9.89
C ASP A 231 21.17 17.44 8.36
N VAL A 232 21.76 18.39 7.63
CA VAL A 232 21.70 18.46 6.16
C VAL A 232 23.07 18.11 5.59
N GLN A 233 23.13 17.01 4.84
CA GLN A 233 24.37 16.44 4.35
C GLN A 233 24.36 16.31 2.82
N LEU A 234 25.50 16.54 2.18
CA LEU A 234 25.70 16.20 0.77
C LEU A 234 26.12 14.74 0.64
N LEU A 235 25.56 14.05 -0.35
CA LEU A 235 26.07 12.76 -0.78
C LEU A 235 27.32 12.94 -1.63
N PRO A 236 28.25 11.96 -1.58
CA PRO A 236 29.35 11.91 -2.54
C PRO A 236 28.81 11.67 -3.95
N GLU A 237 29.56 12.11 -4.97
CA GLU A 237 29.17 11.92 -6.37
C GLU A 237 29.12 10.45 -6.79
N VAL A 238 30.00 9.64 -6.22
CA VAL A 238 30.02 8.18 -6.40
C VAL A 238 29.67 7.52 -5.07
N ILE A 239 28.58 6.76 -5.07
CA ILE A 239 28.08 6.04 -3.90
C ILE A 239 28.57 4.59 -4.01
N THR A 240 29.41 4.15 -3.07
CA THR A 240 29.93 2.77 -3.01
C THR A 240 29.36 2.01 -1.81
N PRO A 241 29.41 0.67 -1.78
CA PRO A 241 28.97 -0.12 -0.64
C PRO A 241 29.67 0.24 0.68
N GLU A 242 30.93 0.65 0.64
CA GLU A 242 31.70 1.10 1.81
C GLU A 242 31.13 2.41 2.37
N ILE A 243 30.82 3.37 1.49
CA ILE A 243 30.21 4.64 1.88
C ILE A 243 28.84 4.38 2.50
N ILE A 244 28.04 3.50 1.91
CA ILE A 244 26.71 3.15 2.43
C ILE A 244 26.84 2.55 3.83
N ARG A 245 27.80 1.64 4.05
CA ARG A 245 28.11 1.08 5.37
C ARG A 245 28.52 2.18 6.36
N ASP A 246 29.41 3.08 5.97
CA ASP A 246 29.90 4.14 6.86
C ASP A 246 28.77 5.12 7.25
N MET A 247 27.77 5.30 6.38
CA MET A 247 26.56 6.06 6.68
C MET A 247 25.64 5.38 7.73
N ASN A 248 25.90 4.14 8.14
CA ASN A 248 25.15 3.48 9.21
C ASN A 248 25.35 4.16 10.57
N GLU A 249 26.48 4.84 10.78
CA GLU A 249 26.72 5.66 11.97
C GLU A 249 25.90 6.96 11.97
N LYS A 250 25.35 7.33 10.80
CA LYS A 250 24.62 8.57 10.57
C LYS A 250 23.47 8.32 9.58
N PRO A 251 22.47 7.50 9.94
CA PRO A 251 21.35 7.23 9.05
C PRO A 251 20.58 8.51 8.75
N GLY A 252 19.90 8.55 7.60
CA GLY A 252 19.15 9.73 7.19
C GLY A 252 18.22 9.47 6.01
N LEU A 253 17.22 10.33 5.88
CA LEU A 253 16.31 10.39 4.74
C LEU A 253 17.07 10.84 3.48
N LEU A 254 16.66 10.35 2.31
CA LEU A 254 17.19 10.78 1.03
C LEU A 254 16.22 11.76 0.39
N ALA A 255 16.76 12.83 -0.20
CA ALA A 255 15.93 13.76 -0.96
C ALA A 255 15.25 13.07 -2.14
N VAL A 256 14.11 13.62 -2.55
CA VAL A 256 13.35 13.21 -3.73
C VAL A 256 13.10 14.41 -4.64
N ALA A 257 12.30 14.23 -5.69
CA ALA A 257 12.01 15.30 -6.62
C ALA A 257 11.25 16.45 -5.92
N VAL A 258 11.55 17.67 -6.34
CA VAL A 258 10.91 18.89 -5.88
C VAL A 258 10.43 19.69 -7.09
N GLU A 259 9.47 20.57 -6.87
CA GLU A 259 9.01 21.59 -7.80
C GLU A 259 9.31 23.00 -7.26
N GLU A 260 9.59 23.95 -8.14
CA GLU A 260 9.66 25.36 -7.79
C GLU A 260 8.24 25.93 -7.68
N VAL A 261 7.94 26.60 -6.57
CA VAL A 261 6.64 27.21 -6.31
C VAL A 261 6.80 28.64 -5.83
N GLU A 262 5.80 29.47 -6.12
CA GLU A 262 5.69 30.81 -5.56
C GLU A 262 4.83 30.76 -4.30
N GLU A 263 5.40 31.19 -3.17
CA GLU A 263 4.72 31.29 -1.88
C GLU A 263 4.60 32.75 -1.46
N GLN A 264 3.50 33.10 -0.79
CA GLN A 264 3.35 34.43 -0.21
C GLN A 264 3.92 34.45 1.21
N ASP A 265 5.06 35.12 1.36
CA ASP A 265 5.64 35.44 2.65
C ASP A 265 4.99 36.74 3.20
N PRO A 266 4.46 36.73 4.44
CA PRO A 266 3.81 37.89 5.04
C PRO A 266 4.68 39.16 5.12
N VAL A 267 6.01 39.01 5.06
CA VAL A 267 7.00 40.09 5.20
C VAL A 267 7.73 40.37 3.89
N LYS A 268 8.08 39.33 3.13
CA LYS A 268 8.91 39.44 1.92
C LYS A 268 8.09 39.48 0.62
N GLY A 269 6.77 39.31 0.68
CA GLY A 269 5.90 39.24 -0.49
C GLY A 269 6.02 37.88 -1.19
N THR A 270 5.86 37.84 -2.52
CA THR A 270 5.99 36.59 -3.28
C THR A 270 7.45 36.14 -3.32
N ILE A 271 7.73 34.98 -2.73
CA ILE A 271 9.04 34.32 -2.76
C ILE A 271 8.98 33.06 -3.60
N LYS A 272 10.06 32.75 -4.31
CA LYS A 272 10.25 31.44 -4.94
C LYS A 272 10.88 30.49 -3.94
N THR A 273 10.28 29.32 -3.77
CA THR A 273 10.74 28.27 -2.86
C THR A 273 10.59 26.90 -3.50
N LEU A 274 11.11 25.87 -2.84
CA LEU A 274 10.99 24.48 -3.28
C LEU A 274 9.91 23.77 -2.48
N ARG A 275 9.13 22.93 -3.16
CA ARG A 275 8.13 22.05 -2.55
C ARG A 275 8.38 20.61 -3.00
N GLY A 276 8.31 19.67 -2.05
CA GLY A 276 8.50 18.25 -2.36
C GLY A 276 7.37 17.72 -3.22
N LEU A 277 7.67 16.93 -4.24
CA LEU A 277 6.63 16.21 -4.98
C LEU A 277 5.96 15.20 -4.03
N PRO A 278 4.62 15.12 -4.03
CA PRO A 278 3.91 14.25 -3.11
C PRO A 278 4.10 12.78 -3.50
N PHE A 279 3.98 11.90 -2.51
CA PHE A 279 3.93 10.46 -2.72
C PHE A 279 3.05 9.81 -1.66
N VAL A 280 2.69 8.56 -1.89
CA VAL A 280 1.92 7.74 -0.95
C VAL A 280 2.88 6.77 -0.25
N VAL A 281 2.66 6.55 1.04
CA VAL A 281 3.40 5.55 1.82
C VAL A 281 2.56 4.28 2.03
N PRO A 282 3.17 3.11 2.28
CA PRO A 282 2.43 1.86 2.46
C PRO A 282 1.45 1.88 3.63
N GLY A 283 1.75 2.63 4.70
CA GLY A 283 0.94 2.69 5.91
C GLY A 283 1.31 3.87 6.80
N GLY A 284 0.44 4.24 7.75
CA GLY A 284 0.59 5.47 8.55
C GLY A 284 1.89 5.60 9.35
N ARG A 285 2.55 4.47 9.69
CA ARG A 285 3.84 4.43 10.41
C ARG A 285 5.04 4.80 9.53
N PHE A 286 4.93 4.63 8.21
CA PHE A 286 6.02 4.86 7.27
C PHE A 286 6.06 6.33 6.83
N ASN A 287 7.26 6.83 6.55
CA ASN A 287 7.48 8.19 6.04
C ASN A 287 8.31 8.22 4.75
N GLU A 288 8.73 7.06 4.27
CA GLU A 288 9.58 6.88 3.12
C GLU A 288 8.77 6.50 1.88
N LEU A 289 9.20 6.97 0.71
CA LEU A 289 8.76 6.43 -0.57
C LEU A 289 9.34 5.01 -0.74
N TYR A 290 8.45 4.01 -0.92
CA TYR A 290 8.80 2.61 -1.18
C TYR A 290 8.72 2.27 -2.67
N GLY A 291 9.51 1.31 -3.14
CA GLY A 291 9.62 0.95 -4.55
C GLY A 291 8.34 0.33 -5.14
N TRP A 292 8.10 -0.95 -4.88
CA TRP A 292 7.03 -1.68 -5.57
C TRP A 292 5.62 -1.41 -5.02
N ASP A 293 5.47 -1.01 -3.76
CA ASP A 293 4.21 -0.57 -3.15
C ASP A 293 3.59 0.58 -3.94
N SER A 294 4.42 1.56 -4.33
CA SER A 294 4.00 2.75 -5.10
C SER A 294 3.35 2.39 -6.44
N TYR A 295 3.76 1.29 -7.07
CA TYR A 295 3.08 0.82 -8.30
C TYR A 295 1.67 0.34 -7.99
N MET A 296 1.51 -0.49 -6.95
CA MET A 296 0.22 -1.02 -6.55
C MET A 296 -0.71 0.11 -6.12
N GLU A 297 -0.21 1.04 -5.29
CA GLU A 297 -0.92 2.25 -4.88
C GLU A 297 -1.35 3.09 -6.08
N SER A 298 -0.46 3.27 -7.07
CA SER A 298 -0.80 4.00 -8.30
C SER A 298 -1.99 3.39 -9.04
N LEU A 299 -2.15 2.07 -9.07
CA LEU A 299 -3.33 1.46 -9.67
C LEU A 299 -4.62 1.90 -8.96
N GLY A 300 -4.61 1.99 -7.62
CA GLY A 300 -5.73 2.48 -6.84
C GLY A 300 -5.97 3.98 -6.98
N LEU A 301 -4.90 4.77 -6.99
CA LEU A 301 -4.95 6.23 -7.17
C LEU A 301 -5.56 6.60 -8.53
N LEU A 302 -5.17 5.89 -9.61
CA LEU A 302 -5.69 6.13 -10.95
C LEU A 302 -7.18 5.72 -11.11
N VAL A 303 -7.67 4.77 -10.30
CA VAL A 303 -9.10 4.44 -10.21
C VAL A 303 -9.88 5.53 -9.48
N ASN A 304 -9.25 6.17 -8.49
CA ASN A 304 -9.84 7.24 -7.68
C ASN A 304 -9.55 8.65 -8.24
N ASP A 305 -9.08 8.75 -9.48
CA ASP A 305 -8.75 10.01 -10.17
C ASP A 305 -7.70 10.90 -9.46
N ARG A 306 -6.85 10.30 -8.62
CA ARG A 306 -5.67 10.94 -7.99
C ARG A 306 -4.43 10.81 -8.86
N VAL A 307 -4.56 11.25 -10.10
CA VAL A 307 -3.52 11.11 -11.14
C VAL A 307 -2.27 11.94 -10.80
N ASP A 308 -2.46 13.05 -10.08
CA ASP A 308 -1.41 13.93 -9.57
C ASP A 308 -0.41 13.17 -8.68
N LEU A 309 -0.90 12.36 -7.75
CA LEU A 309 -0.06 11.57 -6.84
C LEU A 309 0.71 10.48 -7.59
N ALA A 310 0.06 9.77 -8.52
CA ALA A 310 0.72 8.74 -9.33
C ALA A 310 1.80 9.35 -10.25
N LYS A 311 1.53 10.49 -10.90
CA LYS A 311 2.50 11.25 -11.71
C LYS A 311 3.71 11.66 -10.87
N ALA A 312 3.47 12.19 -9.66
CA ALA A 312 4.53 12.62 -8.76
C ALA A 312 5.42 11.46 -8.29
N MET A 313 4.87 10.28 -7.97
CA MET A 313 5.66 9.10 -7.62
C MET A 313 6.54 8.60 -8.78
N VAL A 314 6.04 8.62 -10.02
CA VAL A 314 6.87 8.29 -11.20
C VAL A 314 8.04 9.28 -11.34
N LEU A 315 7.80 10.57 -11.12
CA LEU A 315 8.85 11.59 -11.15
C LEU A 315 9.86 11.41 -10.00
N ASN A 316 9.41 11.03 -8.81
CA ASN A 316 10.28 10.67 -7.70
C ASN A 316 11.16 9.46 -8.05
N PHE A 317 10.62 8.43 -8.73
CA PHE A 317 11.43 7.31 -9.21
C PHE A 317 12.44 7.71 -10.28
N CYS A 318 12.05 8.60 -11.21
CA CYS A 318 13.00 9.16 -12.18
C CYS A 318 14.16 9.87 -11.47
N PHE A 319 13.86 10.66 -10.44
CA PHE A 319 14.86 11.32 -9.60
C PHE A 319 15.78 10.32 -8.88
N CYS A 320 15.21 9.27 -8.27
CA CYS A 320 15.99 8.22 -7.62
C CYS A 320 16.93 7.50 -8.60
N ILE A 321 16.46 7.20 -9.81
CA ILE A 321 17.31 6.57 -10.84
C ILE A 321 18.39 7.53 -11.34
N GLU A 322 18.05 8.81 -11.50
CA GLU A 322 18.98 9.85 -11.93
C GLU A 322 20.13 9.99 -10.93
N HIS A 323 19.83 10.11 -9.64
CA HIS A 323 20.80 10.48 -8.60
C HIS A 323 21.33 9.31 -7.75
N TYR A 324 20.55 8.25 -7.55
CA TYR A 324 20.91 7.06 -6.75
C TYR A 324 21.14 5.82 -7.61
N GLY A 325 20.93 5.94 -8.93
CA GLY A 325 21.16 4.90 -9.93
C GLY A 325 20.06 3.84 -10.03
N LYS A 326 19.10 3.81 -9.09
CA LYS A 326 18.04 2.80 -9.02
C LYS A 326 16.81 3.32 -8.29
N ILE A 327 15.66 2.68 -8.49
CA ILE A 327 14.57 2.77 -7.52
C ILE A 327 15.04 2.10 -6.23
N LEU A 328 14.90 2.79 -5.11
CA LEU A 328 15.34 2.28 -3.81
C LEU A 328 14.23 1.44 -3.17
N ASN A 329 14.61 0.52 -2.29
CA ASN A 329 13.65 -0.19 -1.43
C ASN A 329 12.80 0.83 -0.65
N ALA A 330 13.46 1.75 0.05
CA ALA A 330 12.86 2.98 0.55
C ALA A 330 13.88 4.13 0.53
N THR A 331 13.42 5.37 0.68
CA THR A 331 14.26 6.59 0.54
C THR A 331 15.08 6.92 1.80
N ARG A 332 15.88 5.96 2.31
CA ARG A 332 16.85 6.14 3.41
C ARG A 332 18.25 5.70 3.01
N SER A 333 19.28 6.24 3.66
CA SER A 333 20.69 5.99 3.35
C SER A 333 21.06 4.50 3.31
N TYR A 334 20.63 3.71 4.29
CA TYR A 334 20.91 2.27 4.38
C TYR A 334 20.19 1.43 3.30
N TYR A 335 19.31 2.03 2.49
CA TYR A 335 18.71 1.39 1.31
C TYR A 335 19.42 1.74 0.00
N LEU A 336 20.45 2.60 -0.03
CA LEU A 336 21.15 3.01 -1.27
C LEU A 336 21.71 1.84 -2.11
N GLY A 337 22.07 0.74 -1.45
CA GLY A 337 22.56 -0.50 -2.09
C GLY A 337 21.46 -1.44 -2.59
N ARG A 338 20.20 -1.20 -2.20
CA ARG A 338 19.10 -2.15 -2.32
C ARG A 338 17.91 -1.57 -3.08
N SER A 339 17.44 -2.32 -4.08
CA SER A 339 16.25 -1.99 -4.89
C SER A 339 14.99 -2.69 -4.36
N GLN A 340 13.94 -2.70 -5.19
CA GLN A 340 12.73 -3.52 -5.07
C GLN A 340 12.23 -3.94 -6.48
N PRO A 341 11.24 -4.86 -6.61
CA PRO A 341 10.76 -5.34 -7.90
C PRO A 341 10.37 -4.20 -8.87
N PRO A 342 10.88 -4.19 -10.12
CA PRO A 342 10.77 -3.02 -11.01
C PRO A 342 9.45 -2.95 -11.79
N PHE A 343 8.69 -1.85 -11.62
CA PHE A 343 7.40 -1.61 -12.28
C PHE A 343 7.31 -0.27 -13.04
N LEU A 344 8.41 0.48 -13.18
CA LEU A 344 8.38 1.87 -13.67
C LEU A 344 7.75 2.01 -15.06
N THR A 345 8.02 1.09 -15.99
CA THR A 345 7.50 1.21 -17.37
C THR A 345 5.98 1.12 -17.42
N ASP A 346 5.39 0.15 -16.73
CA ASP A 346 3.93 -0.01 -16.67
C ASP A 346 3.28 1.12 -15.88
N MET A 347 3.90 1.54 -14.77
CA MET A 347 3.44 2.68 -13.97
C MET A 347 3.38 3.97 -14.81
N ALA A 348 4.46 4.30 -15.51
CA ALA A 348 4.56 5.50 -16.34
C ALA A 348 3.56 5.47 -17.51
N LEU A 349 3.40 4.31 -18.17
CA LEU A 349 2.43 4.16 -19.27
C LEU A 349 0.98 4.35 -18.79
N ARG A 350 0.61 3.81 -17.62
CA ARG A 350 -0.74 3.98 -17.07
C ARG A 350 -1.03 5.42 -16.68
N VAL A 351 -0.05 6.12 -16.10
CA VAL A 351 -0.16 7.56 -15.84
C VAL A 351 -0.29 8.32 -17.15
N TYR A 352 0.58 8.05 -18.12
CA TYR A 352 0.56 8.68 -19.44
C TYR A 352 -0.81 8.56 -20.11
N GLU A 353 -1.45 7.39 -20.08
CA GLU A 353 -2.79 7.23 -20.67
C GLU A 353 -3.85 8.16 -20.06
N LYS A 354 -3.72 8.51 -18.77
CA LYS A 354 -4.60 9.47 -18.11
C LYS A 354 -4.25 10.92 -18.43
N ILE A 355 -2.96 11.22 -18.60
CA ILE A 355 -2.47 12.60 -18.81
C ILE A 355 -2.14 12.95 -20.26
N LYS A 356 -2.29 12.06 -21.25
CA LYS A 356 -1.87 12.28 -22.66
C LYS A 356 -2.43 13.52 -23.36
N HIS A 357 -3.44 14.17 -22.76
CA HIS A 357 -4.01 15.42 -23.21
C HIS A 357 -3.27 16.66 -22.68
N GLU A 358 -2.42 16.50 -21.65
CA GLU A 358 -1.53 17.52 -21.10
C GLU A 358 -0.35 17.79 -22.05
N PRO A 359 0.13 19.04 -22.16
CA PRO A 359 1.18 19.41 -23.10
C PRO A 359 2.55 18.77 -22.79
N ASP A 360 2.84 18.46 -21.53
CA ASP A 360 4.09 17.87 -21.04
C ASP A 360 4.03 16.33 -20.95
N ALA A 361 2.90 15.71 -21.28
CA ALA A 361 2.69 14.27 -21.08
C ALA A 361 3.71 13.39 -21.84
N LEU A 362 4.05 13.77 -23.07
CA LEU A 362 5.03 13.03 -23.87
C LEU A 362 6.44 13.18 -23.30
N GLU A 363 6.79 14.35 -22.75
CA GLU A 363 8.08 14.57 -22.08
C GLU A 363 8.16 13.79 -20.77
N PHE A 364 7.08 13.77 -19.97
CA PHE A 364 6.96 12.91 -18.80
C PHE A 364 7.25 11.44 -19.15
N LEU A 365 6.61 10.92 -20.21
CA LEU A 365 6.83 9.54 -20.63
C LEU A 365 8.25 9.34 -21.16
N ARG A 366 8.79 10.28 -21.95
CA ARG A 366 10.16 10.24 -22.47
C ARG A 366 11.17 10.10 -21.33
N ARG A 367 11.09 10.96 -20.31
CA ARG A 367 11.94 10.92 -19.12
C ARG A 367 11.82 9.60 -18.39
N SER A 368 10.58 9.11 -18.20
CA SER A 368 10.31 7.86 -17.49
C SER A 368 10.90 6.64 -18.19
N ILE A 369 10.80 6.57 -19.53
CA ILE A 369 11.38 5.49 -20.33
C ILE A 369 12.91 5.55 -20.32
N LEU A 370 13.51 6.74 -20.38
CA LEU A 370 14.97 6.88 -20.27
C LEU A 370 15.49 6.47 -18.88
N ALA A 371 14.78 6.83 -17.82
CA ALA A 371 15.07 6.34 -16.47
C ALA A 371 14.96 4.81 -16.41
N ALA A 372 13.90 4.21 -16.94
CA ALA A 372 13.75 2.75 -17.00
C ALA A 372 14.86 2.05 -17.81
N ILE A 373 15.32 2.66 -18.90
CA ILE A 373 16.46 2.15 -19.69
C ILE A 373 17.76 2.19 -18.86
N LYS A 374 18.02 3.29 -18.14
CA LYS A 374 19.15 3.38 -17.22
C LYS A 374 19.08 2.30 -16.15
N GLU A 375 17.94 2.17 -15.49
CA GLU A 375 17.73 1.18 -14.43
C GLU A 375 17.90 -0.26 -14.95
N TYR A 376 17.31 -0.58 -16.11
CA TYR A 376 17.46 -1.90 -16.75
C TYR A 376 18.94 -2.28 -16.96
N HIS A 377 19.76 -1.35 -17.46
CA HIS A 377 21.16 -1.62 -17.78
C HIS A 377 22.08 -1.57 -16.58
N SER A 378 21.98 -0.51 -15.77
CA SER A 378 22.92 -0.27 -14.67
C SER A 378 22.61 -1.10 -13.42
N VAL A 379 21.37 -1.59 -13.26
CA VAL A 379 20.95 -2.34 -12.08
C VAL A 379 20.65 -3.79 -12.44
N TRP A 380 19.62 -4.03 -13.24
CA TRP A 380 19.03 -5.36 -13.38
C TRP A 380 19.79 -6.28 -14.33
N THR A 381 20.40 -5.71 -15.36
CA THR A 381 21.31 -6.44 -16.27
C THR A 381 22.78 -6.05 -16.08
N GLY A 382 23.08 -5.41 -14.95
CA GLY A 382 24.44 -5.11 -14.49
C GLY A 382 25.14 -6.35 -13.90
N GLN A 383 26.45 -6.26 -13.68
CA GLN A 383 27.33 -7.40 -13.38
C GLN A 383 26.92 -8.18 -12.11
N ALA A 384 26.44 -7.51 -11.05
CA ALA A 384 26.08 -8.17 -9.79
C ALA A 384 24.79 -9.02 -9.90
N ARG A 385 23.82 -8.56 -10.71
CA ARG A 385 22.47 -9.17 -10.82
C ARG A 385 22.29 -10.01 -12.08
N LEU A 386 23.10 -9.84 -13.12
CA LEU A 386 23.01 -10.65 -14.33
C LEU A 386 23.77 -11.97 -14.17
N ASP A 387 23.11 -13.09 -14.46
CA ASP A 387 23.82 -14.34 -14.73
C ASP A 387 24.33 -14.33 -16.18
N PRO A 388 25.66 -14.29 -16.42
CA PRO A 388 26.20 -14.30 -17.78
C PRO A 388 25.90 -15.61 -18.53
N THR A 389 25.65 -16.71 -17.82
CA THR A 389 25.42 -18.03 -18.42
C THR A 389 24.03 -18.13 -19.04
N THR A 390 22.99 -17.85 -18.25
CA THR A 390 21.60 -17.92 -18.71
C THR A 390 21.17 -16.62 -19.40
N GLY A 391 21.76 -15.48 -19.05
CA GLY A 391 21.31 -14.15 -19.44
C GLY A 391 20.05 -13.68 -18.68
N LEU A 392 19.67 -14.39 -17.61
CA LEU A 392 18.60 -13.98 -16.68
C LEU A 392 19.17 -13.20 -15.50
N SER A 393 18.30 -12.50 -14.80
CA SER A 393 18.67 -11.67 -13.65
C SER A 393 18.21 -12.29 -12.34
N ARG A 394 18.88 -11.92 -11.25
CA ARG A 394 18.61 -12.32 -9.86
C ARG A 394 18.53 -11.08 -8.96
N TYR A 395 17.87 -11.22 -7.81
CA TYR A 395 18.03 -10.27 -6.73
C TYR A 395 19.39 -10.51 -6.08
N CYS A 396 20.28 -9.52 -6.17
CA CYS A 396 21.67 -9.62 -5.71
C CYS A 396 22.19 -8.20 -5.45
N PRO A 397 21.69 -7.56 -4.37
CA PRO A 397 22.02 -6.19 -4.06
C PRO A 397 23.48 -6.05 -3.62
N GLU A 398 24.00 -4.86 -3.85
CA GLU A 398 25.30 -4.44 -3.33
C GLU A 398 25.12 -4.01 -1.87
N GLY A 399 26.08 -4.34 -1.02
CA GLY A 399 26.02 -4.00 0.40
C GLY A 399 27.04 -4.80 1.22
N LEU A 400 27.52 -4.20 2.30
CA LEU A 400 28.53 -4.79 3.17
C LEU A 400 28.02 -4.84 4.61
N GLY A 401 28.46 -5.87 5.33
CA GLY A 401 28.18 -6.02 6.75
C GLY A 401 26.75 -6.41 7.10
N VAL A 402 26.42 -6.24 8.37
CA VAL A 402 25.11 -6.50 8.98
C VAL A 402 24.15 -5.36 8.61
N PRO A 403 22.93 -5.65 8.10
CA PRO A 403 21.91 -4.64 7.86
C PRO A 403 21.57 -3.85 9.14
N PRO A 404 21.72 -2.51 9.16
CA PRO A 404 21.57 -1.70 10.36
C PRO A 404 20.11 -1.45 10.77
N GLU A 405 19.17 -1.61 9.84
CA GLU A 405 17.77 -1.21 10.04
C GLU A 405 16.91 -2.25 10.76
N THR A 406 17.48 -3.42 11.05
CA THR A 406 16.80 -4.47 11.80
C THR A 406 16.80 -4.16 13.30
N GLU A 407 15.97 -4.88 14.04
CA GLU A 407 16.01 -4.80 15.49
C GLU A 407 17.37 -5.25 16.02
N PRO A 408 17.91 -4.64 17.10
CA PRO A 408 19.25 -4.98 17.61
C PRO A 408 19.46 -6.47 17.91
N SER A 409 18.40 -7.18 18.32
CA SER A 409 18.44 -8.61 18.62
C SER A 409 18.30 -9.53 17.40
N HIS A 410 17.95 -8.99 16.23
CA HIS A 410 17.50 -9.78 15.09
C HIS A 410 18.55 -10.80 14.61
N PHE A 411 19.82 -10.39 14.50
CA PHE A 411 20.91 -11.26 14.02
C PHE A 411 21.76 -11.87 15.13
N VAL A 412 21.43 -11.67 16.41
CA VAL A 412 22.25 -12.14 17.53
C VAL A 412 22.51 -13.64 17.46
N HIS A 413 21.47 -14.43 17.18
CA HIS A 413 21.57 -15.89 17.09
C HIS A 413 22.44 -16.36 15.91
N ILE A 414 22.47 -15.62 14.80
CA ILE A 414 23.32 -15.89 13.64
C ILE A 414 24.78 -15.53 13.92
N LEU A 415 25.02 -14.42 14.62
CA LEU A 415 26.36 -13.91 14.89
C LEU A 415 27.05 -14.66 16.06
N GLN A 416 26.30 -15.18 17.02
CA GLN A 416 26.84 -15.79 18.25
C GLN A 416 27.88 -16.90 18.02
N PRO A 417 27.73 -17.83 17.06
CA PRO A 417 28.76 -18.84 16.77
C PRO A 417 30.08 -18.22 16.30
N TYR A 418 30.02 -17.16 15.48
CA TYR A 418 31.20 -16.46 14.97
C TYR A 418 31.86 -15.60 16.04
N ILE A 419 31.07 -14.93 16.89
CA ILE A 419 31.56 -14.18 18.05
C ILE A 419 32.36 -15.10 18.97
N LYS A 420 31.81 -16.28 19.31
CA LYS A 420 32.52 -17.29 20.12
C LYS A 420 33.78 -17.82 19.44
N LYS A 421 33.75 -18.02 18.11
CA LYS A 421 34.90 -18.47 17.31
C LYS A 421 36.07 -17.48 17.40
N HIS A 422 35.80 -16.18 17.40
CA HIS A 422 36.83 -15.12 17.45
C HIS A 422 37.16 -14.64 18.86
N GLY A 423 36.38 -15.03 19.88
CA GLY A 423 36.63 -14.65 21.27
C GLY A 423 36.47 -13.14 21.51
N MET A 424 35.55 -12.50 20.79
CA MET A 424 35.28 -11.05 20.87
C MET A 424 33.95 -10.78 21.59
N GLU A 425 33.75 -9.53 22.02
CA GLU A 425 32.43 -9.04 22.42
C GLU A 425 31.56 -8.75 21.19
N PHE A 426 30.23 -8.65 21.37
CA PHE A 426 29.28 -8.50 20.25
C PHE A 426 29.57 -7.28 19.37
N ASP A 427 29.66 -6.09 19.98
CA ASP A 427 29.85 -4.83 19.25
C ASP A 427 31.22 -4.78 18.55
N GLU A 428 32.25 -5.34 19.20
CA GLU A 428 33.60 -5.45 18.63
C GLU A 428 33.60 -6.33 17.39
N PHE A 429 32.96 -7.50 17.46
CA PHE A 429 32.84 -8.42 16.33
C PHE A 429 32.07 -7.79 15.17
N VAL A 430 30.91 -7.18 15.44
CA VAL A 430 30.09 -6.53 14.40
C VAL A 430 30.88 -5.43 13.70
N ARG A 431 31.61 -4.61 14.45
CA ARG A 431 32.49 -3.57 13.89
C ARG A 431 33.62 -4.18 13.05
N ALA A 432 34.34 -5.16 13.58
CA ALA A 432 35.44 -5.82 12.85
C ALA A 432 34.95 -6.51 11.56
N TYR A 433 33.78 -7.14 11.60
CA TYR A 433 33.13 -7.77 10.44
C TYR A 433 32.68 -6.73 9.40
N ASN A 434 31.95 -5.68 9.83
CA ASN A 434 31.47 -4.64 8.93
C ASN A 434 32.63 -3.92 8.21
N HIS A 435 33.77 -3.71 8.89
CA HIS A 435 34.95 -3.06 8.32
C HIS A 435 35.89 -4.02 7.56
N GLY A 436 35.56 -5.31 7.49
CA GLY A 436 36.36 -6.31 6.75
C GLY A 436 37.69 -6.68 7.41
N GLU A 437 37.85 -6.37 8.70
CA GLU A 437 38.98 -6.81 9.52
C GLU A 437 38.89 -8.32 9.78
N ILE A 438 37.66 -8.83 9.89
CA ILE A 438 37.33 -10.25 9.92
C ILE A 438 36.65 -10.64 8.60
N LYS A 439 37.04 -11.79 8.05
CA LYS A 439 36.44 -12.36 6.84
C LYS A 439 35.82 -13.70 7.15
N GLU A 440 34.50 -13.79 7.00
CA GLU A 440 33.72 -15.01 7.19
C GLU A 440 32.84 -15.24 5.95
N PRO A 441 33.35 -15.96 4.93
CA PRO A 441 32.63 -16.13 3.66
C PRO A 441 31.23 -16.74 3.81
N GLU A 442 31.01 -17.61 4.81
CA GLU A 442 29.69 -18.17 5.11
C GLU A 442 28.71 -17.11 5.63
N LEU A 443 29.20 -16.19 6.46
CA LEU A 443 28.41 -15.06 6.98
C LEU A 443 28.15 -14.01 5.88
N ASP A 444 29.14 -13.76 5.01
CA ASP A 444 28.98 -12.91 3.83
C ASP A 444 27.88 -13.46 2.91
N ASN A 445 27.89 -14.78 2.69
CA ASN A 445 26.88 -15.46 1.90
C ASN A 445 25.49 -15.35 2.55
N TYR A 446 25.39 -15.54 3.86
CA TYR A 446 24.12 -15.35 4.60
C TYR A 446 23.55 -13.94 4.40
N PHE A 447 24.34 -12.89 4.65
CA PHE A 447 23.85 -11.52 4.51
C PHE A 447 23.61 -11.10 3.06
N MET A 448 24.31 -11.69 2.09
CA MET A 448 23.96 -11.53 0.67
C MET A 448 22.55 -12.07 0.38
N HIS A 449 22.23 -13.27 0.89
CA HIS A 449 20.90 -13.84 0.73
C HIS A 449 19.83 -13.03 1.48
N ASP A 450 20.06 -12.59 2.72
CA ASP A 450 19.13 -11.72 3.47
C ASP A 450 18.80 -10.44 2.69
N ARG A 451 19.84 -9.72 2.22
CA ARG A 451 19.61 -8.50 1.44
C ARG A 451 18.87 -8.78 0.14
N ALA A 452 19.15 -9.91 -0.53
CA ALA A 452 18.43 -10.33 -1.73
C ALA A 452 16.96 -10.65 -1.45
N VAL A 453 16.63 -11.27 -0.31
CA VAL A 453 15.23 -11.48 0.11
C VAL A 453 14.51 -10.14 0.23
N ARG A 454 15.12 -9.15 0.92
CA ARG A 454 14.56 -7.79 1.05
C ARG A 454 14.42 -7.06 -0.29
N GLU A 455 15.36 -7.26 -1.22
CA GLU A 455 15.26 -6.70 -2.58
C GLU A 455 14.14 -7.35 -3.40
N SER A 456 13.80 -8.62 -3.11
CA SER A 456 12.70 -9.32 -3.78
C SER A 456 11.30 -8.84 -3.36
N GLY A 457 11.21 -8.11 -2.25
CA GLY A 457 9.94 -7.72 -1.61
C GLY A 457 9.23 -8.85 -0.84
N HIS A 458 9.77 -10.08 -0.86
CA HIS A 458 9.19 -11.25 -0.19
C HIS A 458 9.98 -11.63 1.08
N ASP A 459 10.36 -10.64 1.89
CA ASP A 459 11.03 -10.80 3.17
C ASP A 459 10.03 -11.09 4.30
N THR A 460 9.89 -12.31 4.83
CA THR A 460 10.60 -13.55 4.42
C THR A 460 9.68 -14.66 3.90
N SER A 461 10.27 -15.57 3.13
CA SER A 461 9.66 -16.77 2.56
C SER A 461 10.70 -17.89 2.46
N TYR A 462 10.29 -19.13 2.76
CA TYR A 462 11.14 -20.32 2.59
C TYR A 462 11.54 -20.61 1.15
N ARG A 463 10.89 -19.95 0.18
CA ARG A 463 11.35 -19.91 -1.21
C ARG A 463 12.76 -19.30 -1.34
N PHE A 464 13.12 -18.38 -0.46
CA PHE A 464 14.28 -17.48 -0.60
C PHE A 464 15.32 -17.58 0.51
N GLU A 465 14.96 -18.07 1.70
CA GLU A 465 15.88 -18.24 2.82
C GLU A 465 17.16 -19.03 2.42
N GLY A 466 18.32 -18.39 2.57
CA GLY A 466 19.64 -18.98 2.27
C GLY A 466 19.93 -19.25 0.79
N VAL A 467 19.02 -18.93 -0.13
CA VAL A 467 19.18 -19.23 -1.56
C VAL A 467 18.82 -18.09 -2.51
N CYS A 468 18.17 -17.01 -2.08
CA CYS A 468 17.61 -15.96 -2.95
C CYS A 468 18.59 -15.40 -4.01
N ALA A 469 19.79 -14.97 -3.60
CA ALA A 469 20.85 -14.50 -4.50
C ALA A 469 21.39 -15.57 -5.48
N ASN A 470 20.97 -16.83 -5.35
CA ASN A 470 21.28 -17.90 -6.30
C ASN A 470 20.17 -18.11 -7.33
N LEU A 471 19.03 -17.42 -7.21
CA LEU A 471 17.84 -17.69 -8.01
C LEU A 471 17.65 -16.63 -9.10
N ALA A 472 17.57 -17.09 -10.34
CA ALA A 472 16.84 -16.36 -11.36
C ALA A 472 15.35 -16.63 -11.10
N THR A 473 14.62 -15.61 -10.64
CA THR A 473 13.21 -15.79 -10.25
C THR A 473 12.26 -15.58 -11.42
N ILE A 474 11.12 -16.28 -11.42
CA ILE A 474 10.03 -16.00 -12.37
C ILE A 474 9.52 -14.55 -12.22
N ASP A 475 9.64 -14.02 -11.01
CA ASP A 475 9.24 -12.68 -10.57
C ASP A 475 9.97 -11.63 -11.39
N LEU A 476 11.27 -11.47 -11.11
CA LEU A 476 12.11 -10.42 -11.68
C LEU A 476 12.18 -10.57 -13.19
N ASN A 477 12.30 -11.80 -13.70
CA ASN A 477 12.47 -12.01 -15.13
C ASN A 477 11.16 -11.77 -15.91
N SER A 478 9.99 -11.95 -15.31
CA SER A 478 8.73 -11.48 -15.91
C SER A 478 8.67 -9.95 -15.95
N LEU A 479 9.10 -9.27 -14.88
CA LEU A 479 9.14 -7.80 -14.84
C LEU A 479 10.14 -7.22 -15.85
N LEU A 480 11.30 -7.84 -16.03
CA LEU A 480 12.27 -7.42 -17.03
C LEU A 480 11.80 -7.68 -18.47
N PHE A 481 11.06 -8.77 -18.71
CA PHE A 481 10.38 -8.98 -19.99
C PHE A 481 9.36 -7.85 -20.25
N LYS A 482 8.64 -7.42 -19.21
CA LYS A 482 7.72 -6.29 -19.31
C LYS A 482 8.44 -4.98 -19.63
N TYR A 483 9.55 -4.67 -18.96
CA TYR A 483 10.39 -3.52 -19.30
C TYR A 483 10.83 -3.56 -20.76
N GLU A 484 11.36 -4.70 -21.22
CA GLU A 484 11.85 -4.86 -22.60
C GLU A 484 10.74 -4.62 -23.63
N THR A 485 9.54 -5.16 -23.39
CA THR A 485 8.41 -5.02 -24.31
C THR A 485 7.78 -3.63 -24.27
N ASP A 486 7.67 -3.01 -23.09
CA ASP A 486 7.14 -1.66 -22.94
C ASP A 486 8.07 -0.62 -23.57
N ILE A 487 9.38 -0.71 -23.32
CA ILE A 487 10.38 0.18 -23.92
C ILE A 487 10.34 0.04 -25.45
N SER A 488 10.34 -1.19 -25.97
CA SER A 488 10.25 -1.46 -27.41
C SER A 488 9.01 -0.79 -28.04
N ARG A 489 7.82 -1.06 -27.48
CA ARG A 489 6.55 -0.53 -28.00
C ARG A 489 6.51 0.99 -27.91
N THR A 490 6.98 1.55 -26.82
CA THR A 490 6.96 3.00 -26.59
C THR A 490 7.86 3.73 -27.58
N ILE A 491 9.11 3.26 -27.77
CA ILE A 491 10.03 3.84 -28.76
C ILE A 491 9.41 3.79 -30.16
N ARG A 492 8.83 2.66 -30.54
CA ARG A 492 8.20 2.47 -31.86
C ARG A 492 6.97 3.35 -32.08
N SER A 493 6.06 3.37 -31.11
CA SER A 493 4.72 3.92 -31.29
C SER A 493 4.62 5.41 -30.94
N LEU A 494 5.49 5.92 -30.08
CA LEU A 494 5.39 7.30 -29.56
C LEU A 494 6.62 8.17 -29.86
N PHE A 495 7.72 7.57 -30.31
CA PHE A 495 8.98 8.28 -30.59
C PHE A 495 9.52 7.98 -32.00
N ASP A 496 8.67 7.60 -32.95
CA ASP A 496 9.04 7.32 -34.35
C ASP A 496 10.24 6.36 -34.51
N ASP A 497 10.34 5.39 -33.60
CA ASP A 497 11.43 4.43 -33.46
C ASP A 497 12.81 5.06 -33.20
N LYS A 498 12.84 6.30 -32.67
CA LYS A 498 14.05 7.09 -32.42
C LYS A 498 13.97 7.84 -31.10
N LEU A 499 14.49 7.22 -30.04
CA LEU A 499 14.65 7.88 -28.75
C LEU A 499 16.12 8.27 -28.53
N VAL A 500 16.41 9.54 -28.30
CA VAL A 500 17.78 10.03 -28.09
C VAL A 500 18.18 9.89 -26.62
N MET A 501 19.34 9.26 -26.36
CA MET A 501 19.90 9.14 -25.02
C MET A 501 20.48 10.50 -24.56
N PRO A 502 20.05 11.06 -23.42
CA PRO A 502 20.60 12.33 -22.92
C PRO A 502 21.71 12.10 -21.87
N GLU A 503 22.29 13.19 -21.36
CA GLU A 503 23.42 13.17 -20.44
C GLU A 503 23.05 12.68 -19.02
N GLU A 504 21.81 12.85 -18.60
CA GLU A 504 21.37 12.50 -17.24
C GLU A 504 21.20 10.98 -17.06
N PHE A 505 20.96 10.25 -18.16
CA PHE A 505 20.58 8.83 -18.13
C PHE A 505 21.59 7.85 -18.75
N PHE A 506 22.69 8.31 -19.37
CA PHE A 506 23.63 7.40 -20.03
C PHE A 506 24.54 6.62 -19.07
N GLN A 507 24.84 7.15 -17.87
CA GLN A 507 25.82 6.56 -16.96
C GLN A 507 25.39 5.15 -16.51
N GLY A 508 26.29 4.17 -16.63
CA GLY A 508 26.01 2.76 -16.33
C GLY A 508 25.28 2.01 -17.43
N THR A 509 25.00 2.65 -18.57
CA THR A 509 24.39 2.03 -19.75
C THR A 509 25.44 1.77 -20.85
N PRO A 510 25.17 0.93 -21.86
CA PRO A 510 26.07 0.75 -23.00
C PRO A 510 26.02 1.91 -24.01
N TYR A 511 25.28 2.99 -23.72
CA TYR A 511 25.02 4.10 -24.63
C TYR A 511 25.81 5.36 -24.27
N LYS A 512 25.94 6.26 -25.24
CA LYS A 512 26.50 7.60 -25.08
C LYS A 512 25.42 8.67 -25.28
N PRO A 513 25.61 9.88 -24.71
CA PRO A 513 24.74 11.01 -25.03
C PRO A 513 24.68 11.24 -26.55
N GLY A 514 23.48 11.40 -27.09
CA GLY A 514 23.22 11.55 -28.52
C GLY A 514 22.97 10.25 -29.29
N ASP A 515 23.20 9.07 -28.69
CA ASP A 515 22.88 7.80 -29.34
C ASP A 515 21.36 7.67 -29.58
N ILE A 516 21.00 7.10 -30.73
CA ILE A 516 19.61 6.83 -31.12
C ILE A 516 19.25 5.39 -30.73
N LEU A 517 18.28 5.27 -29.84
CA LEU A 517 17.73 4.01 -29.36
C LEU A 517 16.53 3.61 -30.22
N THR A 518 16.51 2.35 -30.67
CA THR A 518 15.46 1.79 -31.54
C THR A 518 14.81 0.57 -30.89
N SER A 519 13.56 0.28 -31.26
CA SER A 519 12.76 -0.82 -30.71
C SER A 519 13.33 -2.22 -31.03
N ALA A 520 14.02 -2.37 -32.17
CA ALA A 520 14.51 -3.67 -32.65
C ALA A 520 15.56 -4.34 -31.73
N LEU A 521 16.30 -3.57 -30.94
CA LEU A 521 17.22 -4.12 -29.93
C LEU A 521 16.45 -4.72 -28.75
N TRP A 522 15.38 -4.05 -28.32
CA TRP A 522 14.53 -4.46 -27.20
C TRP A 522 13.68 -5.69 -27.53
N ASP A 523 13.14 -5.78 -28.75
CA ASP A 523 12.43 -6.98 -29.19
C ASP A 523 13.31 -8.23 -29.16
N ARG A 524 14.58 -8.10 -29.54
CA ARG A 524 15.55 -9.21 -29.49
C ARG A 524 15.84 -9.63 -28.04
N LYS A 525 15.93 -8.66 -27.11
CA LYS A 525 16.10 -8.93 -25.68
C LYS A 525 14.88 -9.67 -25.10
N ALA A 526 13.68 -9.15 -25.33
CA ALA A 526 12.42 -9.78 -24.91
C ALA A 526 12.28 -11.21 -25.44
N LYS A 527 12.55 -11.41 -26.74
CA LYS A 527 12.50 -12.74 -27.36
C LYS A 527 13.51 -13.70 -26.74
N ARG A 528 14.75 -13.25 -26.50
CA ARG A 528 15.78 -14.08 -25.86
C ARG A 528 15.38 -14.46 -24.44
N ARG A 529 14.92 -13.50 -23.63
CA ARG A 529 14.47 -13.73 -22.26
C ARG A 529 13.35 -14.75 -22.22
N LYS A 530 12.34 -14.59 -23.08
CA LYS A 530 11.24 -15.55 -23.19
C LYS A 530 11.72 -16.96 -23.49
N LEU A 531 12.57 -17.13 -24.50
CA LEU A 531 13.09 -18.45 -24.86
C LEU A 531 13.89 -19.10 -23.72
N THR A 532 14.68 -18.31 -22.99
CA THR A 532 15.43 -18.82 -21.83
C THR A 532 14.50 -19.22 -20.69
N MET A 533 13.49 -18.40 -20.36
CA MET A 533 12.52 -18.72 -19.31
C MET A 533 11.67 -19.95 -19.66
N ASP A 534 11.19 -20.05 -20.90
CA ASP A 534 10.47 -21.24 -21.38
C ASP A 534 11.33 -22.51 -21.25
N LYS A 535 12.65 -22.40 -21.44
CA LYS A 535 13.57 -23.54 -21.32
C LYS A 535 13.88 -23.94 -19.88
N LEU A 536 14.12 -22.96 -19.00
CA LEU A 536 14.70 -23.21 -17.68
C LEU A 536 13.67 -23.24 -16.55
N MET A 537 12.54 -22.54 -16.73
CA MET A 537 11.58 -22.25 -15.66
C MET A 537 10.24 -22.95 -15.89
N TRP A 538 9.78 -23.09 -17.13
CA TRP A 538 8.49 -23.72 -17.43
C TRP A 538 8.49 -25.22 -17.11
N ASN A 539 7.49 -25.68 -16.37
CA ASN A 539 7.20 -27.10 -16.13
C ASN A 539 5.84 -27.47 -16.74
N GLU A 540 5.86 -28.27 -17.81
CA GLU A 540 4.67 -28.69 -18.56
C GLU A 540 3.73 -29.60 -17.73
N GLU A 541 4.31 -30.45 -16.88
CA GLU A 541 3.55 -31.39 -16.04
C GLU A 541 2.70 -30.63 -15.04
N GLU A 542 3.36 -29.76 -14.28
CA GLU A 542 2.74 -28.92 -13.24
C GLU A 542 1.95 -27.73 -13.81
N GLY A 543 2.20 -27.37 -15.07
CA GLY A 543 1.55 -26.23 -15.74
C GLY A 543 1.94 -24.87 -15.14
N MET A 544 3.19 -24.69 -14.69
CA MET A 544 3.63 -23.45 -14.08
C MET A 544 5.12 -23.18 -14.27
N PHE A 545 5.53 -21.93 -14.03
CA PHE A 545 6.92 -21.53 -14.00
C PHE A 545 7.47 -21.62 -12.58
N PHE A 546 8.68 -22.16 -12.46
CA PHE A 546 9.48 -22.21 -11.24
C PHE A 546 10.74 -21.37 -11.37
N ASP A 547 11.32 -20.97 -10.26
CA ASP A 547 12.63 -20.33 -10.25
C ASP A 547 13.73 -21.26 -10.74
N TYR A 548 14.82 -20.68 -11.24
CA TYR A 548 15.98 -21.42 -11.67
C TYR A 548 17.18 -21.08 -10.79
N ASP A 549 17.74 -22.10 -10.12
CA ASP A 549 18.99 -22.01 -9.38
C ASP A 549 20.15 -22.19 -10.36
N PHE A 550 20.85 -21.10 -10.67
CA PHE A 550 21.94 -21.15 -11.65
C PHE A 550 23.23 -21.73 -11.06
N VAL A 551 23.39 -21.72 -9.72
CA VAL A 551 24.56 -22.29 -9.05
C VAL A 551 24.51 -23.81 -9.19
N ASN A 552 23.36 -24.39 -8.82
CA ASN A 552 23.12 -25.83 -8.94
C ASN A 552 22.63 -26.24 -10.34
N LYS A 553 22.41 -25.27 -11.23
CA LYS A 553 21.94 -25.44 -12.61
C LYS A 553 20.65 -26.26 -12.73
N LYS A 554 19.74 -26.08 -11.76
CA LYS A 554 18.49 -26.85 -11.65
C LYS A 554 17.29 -25.93 -11.49
N ARG A 555 16.16 -26.36 -12.05
CA ARG A 555 14.86 -25.74 -11.77
C ARG A 555 14.45 -26.07 -10.33
N CYS A 556 13.93 -25.08 -9.62
CA CYS A 556 13.40 -25.24 -8.27
C CYS A 556 12.07 -26.00 -8.29
N THR A 557 11.59 -26.40 -7.12
CA THR A 557 10.32 -27.11 -6.94
C THR A 557 9.32 -26.33 -6.09
N TYR A 558 9.67 -25.13 -5.63
CA TYR A 558 8.78 -24.30 -4.81
C TYR A 558 7.68 -23.70 -5.66
N GLU A 559 6.43 -24.09 -5.40
CA GLU A 559 5.24 -23.60 -6.08
C GLU A 559 4.84 -22.24 -5.51
N THR A 560 4.83 -21.22 -6.36
CA THR A 560 4.56 -19.83 -5.96
C THR A 560 3.55 -19.17 -6.89
N ALA A 561 2.67 -18.34 -6.33
CA ALA A 561 1.67 -17.62 -7.11
C ALA A 561 2.29 -16.59 -8.09
N THR A 562 3.56 -16.23 -7.91
CA THR A 562 4.26 -15.33 -8.84
C THR A 562 4.45 -15.95 -10.24
N THR A 563 4.18 -17.25 -10.44
CA THR A 563 4.02 -17.83 -11.79
C THR A 563 3.00 -17.05 -12.63
N LEU A 564 1.98 -16.44 -12.02
CA LEU A 564 0.96 -15.63 -12.68
C LEU A 564 1.50 -14.30 -13.21
N TRP A 565 2.69 -13.86 -12.76
CA TRP A 565 3.35 -12.66 -13.29
C TRP A 565 3.78 -12.86 -14.74
N SER A 566 3.98 -14.10 -15.17
CA SER A 566 4.18 -14.44 -16.59
C SER A 566 2.97 -14.07 -17.45
N LEU A 567 1.75 -14.15 -16.89
CA LEU A 567 0.53 -13.69 -17.54
C LEU A 567 0.46 -12.16 -17.52
N TRP A 568 0.71 -11.52 -16.38
CA TRP A 568 0.72 -10.06 -16.26
C TRP A 568 1.66 -9.41 -17.29
N ALA A 569 2.88 -9.94 -17.39
CA ALA A 569 3.92 -9.46 -18.29
C ALA A 569 3.62 -9.75 -19.78
N GLY A 570 2.67 -10.66 -20.07
CA GLY A 570 2.41 -11.14 -21.43
C GLY A 570 3.52 -12.05 -21.98
N LEU A 571 4.27 -12.69 -21.08
CA LEU A 571 5.38 -13.61 -21.39
C LEU A 571 4.87 -14.99 -21.83
N ALA A 572 3.82 -15.49 -21.18
CA ALA A 572 3.29 -16.83 -21.44
C ALA A 572 2.74 -16.96 -22.87
N SER A 573 2.88 -18.12 -23.48
CA SER A 573 2.10 -18.44 -24.67
C SER A 573 0.63 -18.71 -24.29
N PRO A 574 -0.33 -18.61 -25.22
CA PRO A 574 -1.73 -18.96 -24.94
C PRO A 574 -1.91 -20.38 -24.37
N LYS A 575 -1.09 -21.34 -24.82
CA LYS A 575 -1.07 -22.70 -24.28
C LYS A 575 -0.60 -22.71 -22.82
N GLN A 576 0.55 -22.09 -22.52
CA GLN A 576 1.06 -21.99 -21.16
C GLN A 576 0.05 -21.29 -20.24
N ALA A 577 -0.63 -20.26 -20.72
CA ALA A 577 -1.66 -19.58 -19.94
C ALA A 577 -2.85 -20.49 -19.61
N ALA A 578 -3.33 -21.27 -20.58
CA ALA A 578 -4.37 -22.28 -20.35
C ALA A 578 -3.91 -23.37 -19.36
N ASP A 579 -2.66 -23.83 -19.45
CA ASP A 579 -2.10 -24.80 -18.52
C ASP A 579 -1.95 -24.23 -17.09
N ILE A 580 -1.52 -22.96 -16.96
CA ILE A 580 -1.47 -22.25 -15.68
C ILE A 580 -2.86 -22.18 -15.06
N VAL A 581 -3.89 -21.79 -15.80
CA VAL A 581 -5.26 -21.69 -15.28
C VAL A 581 -5.82 -23.06 -14.91
N LYS A 582 -5.57 -24.09 -15.73
CA LYS A 582 -6.13 -25.43 -15.53
C LYS A 582 -5.43 -26.22 -14.42
N LYS A 583 -4.11 -26.11 -14.30
CA LYS A 583 -3.29 -26.96 -13.42
C LYS A 583 -2.64 -26.20 -12.27
N GLY A 584 -2.14 -25.00 -12.54
CA GLY A 584 -1.39 -24.20 -11.56
C GLY A 584 -2.28 -23.42 -10.60
N LEU A 585 -3.22 -22.66 -11.13
CA LEU A 585 -4.11 -21.78 -10.38
C LEU A 585 -4.89 -22.50 -9.25
N PRO A 586 -5.45 -23.71 -9.45
CA PRO A 586 -6.18 -24.41 -8.40
C PRO A 586 -5.35 -24.75 -7.16
N LYS A 587 -4.01 -24.74 -7.26
CA LYS A 587 -3.12 -25.01 -6.12
C LYS A 587 -2.98 -23.83 -5.16
N PHE A 588 -3.29 -22.62 -5.62
CA PHE A 588 -3.13 -21.39 -4.84
C PHE A 588 -4.46 -20.78 -4.42
N GLU A 589 -5.56 -21.16 -5.08
CA GLU A 589 -6.87 -20.56 -4.86
C GLU A 589 -7.55 -21.10 -3.59
N GLU A 590 -7.73 -20.22 -2.61
CA GLU A 590 -8.36 -20.50 -1.32
C GLU A 590 -9.66 -19.70 -1.13
N PHE A 591 -10.17 -19.67 0.11
CA PHE A 591 -11.38 -18.93 0.47
C PHE A 591 -11.28 -17.43 0.15
N GLY A 592 -10.18 -16.80 0.53
CA GLY A 592 -9.96 -15.36 0.46
C GLY A 592 -9.20 -14.88 -0.78
N GLY A 593 -8.85 -15.75 -1.73
CA GLY A 593 -8.06 -15.40 -2.91
C GLY A 593 -6.86 -16.32 -3.11
N LEU A 594 -5.74 -15.78 -3.57
CA LEU A 594 -4.53 -16.54 -3.84
C LEU A 594 -3.57 -16.56 -2.65
N LEU A 595 -3.06 -17.75 -2.33
CA LEU A 595 -1.90 -17.99 -1.47
C LEU A 595 -0.61 -17.49 -2.10
N ALA A 596 0.37 -17.07 -1.28
CA ALA A 596 1.70 -16.71 -1.77
C ALA A 596 2.50 -17.91 -2.31
N GLY A 597 2.35 -19.07 -1.67
CA GLY A 597 2.92 -20.36 -2.07
C GLY A 597 2.07 -21.49 -1.50
N THR A 598 2.28 -22.72 -1.98
CA THR A 598 1.51 -23.88 -1.51
C THR A 598 1.97 -24.37 -0.14
N GLU A 599 1.08 -25.00 0.62
CA GLU A 599 1.44 -25.63 1.90
C GLU A 599 2.54 -26.69 1.73
N SER A 600 2.47 -27.50 0.66
CA SER A 600 3.48 -28.51 0.32
C SER A 600 4.86 -27.89 0.09
N SER A 601 4.93 -26.74 -0.59
CA SER A 601 6.18 -26.03 -0.86
C SER A 601 6.74 -25.34 0.38
N ARG A 602 5.87 -24.71 1.19
CA ARG A 602 6.26 -24.17 2.51
C ARG A 602 6.85 -25.28 3.37
N GLY A 603 6.25 -26.48 3.36
CA GLY A 603 6.65 -27.61 4.19
C GLY A 603 6.19 -27.48 5.65
N GLU A 604 6.72 -28.34 6.51
CA GLU A 604 6.36 -28.40 7.94
C GLU A 604 6.92 -27.23 8.74
N ILE A 605 6.11 -26.71 9.66
CA ILE A 605 6.47 -25.61 10.57
C ILE A 605 6.69 -26.12 11.99
N GLY A 606 7.59 -25.48 12.73
CA GLY A 606 7.91 -25.83 14.11
C GLY A 606 8.66 -24.69 14.81
N LEU A 607 9.11 -24.92 16.05
CA LEU A 607 9.83 -23.89 16.83
C LEU A 607 11.13 -23.44 16.13
N GLU A 608 11.87 -24.39 15.54
CA GLU A 608 13.11 -24.11 14.79
C GLU A 608 12.87 -23.65 13.35
N ARG A 609 11.62 -23.74 12.88
CA ARG A 609 11.22 -23.40 11.50
C ARG A 609 9.84 -22.72 11.53
N PRO A 610 9.74 -21.50 12.10
CA PRO A 610 8.47 -20.82 12.29
C PRO A 610 7.86 -20.40 10.96
N ASN A 611 6.55 -20.12 10.95
CA ASN A 611 5.92 -19.69 9.70
C ASN A 611 6.47 -18.33 9.24
N ARG A 612 6.55 -18.13 7.92
CA ARG A 612 7.04 -16.89 7.29
C ARG A 612 5.91 -16.13 6.62
N GLN A 613 6.02 -14.80 6.57
CA GLN A 613 4.88 -13.98 6.17
C GLN A 613 4.53 -14.04 4.68
N TRP A 614 5.49 -14.39 3.80
CA TRP A 614 5.27 -14.56 2.35
C TRP A 614 5.07 -16.02 1.92
N ASP A 615 4.62 -16.89 2.83
CA ASP A 615 4.27 -18.29 2.56
C ASP A 615 2.80 -18.59 2.93
N TYR A 616 2.36 -19.83 2.64
CA TYR A 616 1.08 -20.34 3.12
C TYR A 616 0.93 -20.13 4.65
N PRO A 617 -0.24 -19.67 5.16
CA PRO A 617 -1.54 -19.53 4.50
C PRO A 617 -1.85 -18.10 3.99
N TYR A 618 -0.83 -17.25 3.85
CA TYR A 618 -1.05 -15.81 3.64
C TYR A 618 -1.24 -15.46 2.17
N GLY A 619 -2.08 -14.45 1.92
CA GLY A 619 -2.26 -13.80 0.64
C GLY A 619 -2.01 -12.31 0.72
N TRP A 620 -1.38 -11.78 -0.32
CA TRP A 620 -0.93 -10.39 -0.39
C TRP A 620 -1.53 -9.68 -1.59
N ALA A 621 -1.93 -8.42 -1.40
CA ALA A 621 -2.57 -7.58 -2.42
C ALA A 621 -1.83 -7.55 -3.79
N PRO A 622 -0.48 -7.37 -3.85
CA PRO A 622 0.27 -7.40 -5.10
C PRO A 622 0.01 -8.65 -5.96
N GLN A 623 0.04 -9.81 -5.32
CA GLN A 623 -0.11 -11.10 -6.03
C GLN A 623 -1.50 -11.22 -6.63
N GLN A 624 -2.54 -10.74 -5.93
CA GLN A 624 -3.90 -10.73 -6.45
C GLN A 624 -4.02 -9.80 -7.65
N MET A 625 -3.58 -8.54 -7.50
CA MET A 625 -3.73 -7.51 -8.53
C MET A 625 -2.99 -7.87 -9.83
N LEU A 626 -1.78 -8.40 -9.71
CA LEU A 626 -0.99 -8.87 -10.86
C LEU A 626 -1.64 -10.09 -11.51
N ALA A 627 -2.13 -11.04 -10.72
CA ALA A 627 -2.83 -12.22 -11.23
C ALA A 627 -4.10 -11.83 -12.00
N TRP A 628 -4.96 -10.97 -11.44
CA TRP A 628 -6.19 -10.56 -12.11
C TRP A 628 -5.89 -9.88 -13.45
N THR A 629 -4.97 -8.93 -13.47
CA THR A 629 -4.54 -8.25 -14.70
C THR A 629 -3.98 -9.25 -15.73
N GLY A 630 -3.20 -10.23 -15.26
CA GLY A 630 -2.66 -11.30 -16.11
C GLY A 630 -3.75 -12.20 -16.70
N LEU A 631 -4.72 -12.62 -15.90
CA LEU A 631 -5.86 -13.44 -16.34
C LEU A 631 -6.70 -12.68 -17.38
N LEU A 632 -7.04 -11.41 -17.11
CA LEU A 632 -7.77 -10.54 -18.03
C LEU A 632 -7.02 -10.35 -19.36
N ARG A 633 -5.68 -10.22 -19.33
CA ARG A 633 -4.87 -10.11 -20.55
C ARG A 633 -5.04 -11.32 -21.48
N TYR A 634 -5.27 -12.50 -20.93
CA TYR A 634 -5.46 -13.75 -21.68
C TYR A 634 -6.94 -14.17 -21.77
N SER A 635 -7.87 -13.26 -21.47
CA SER A 635 -9.33 -13.47 -21.56
C SER A 635 -9.91 -14.50 -20.58
N PHE A 636 -9.21 -14.80 -19.48
CA PHE A 636 -9.70 -15.62 -18.37
C PHE A 636 -10.52 -14.75 -17.40
N ASN A 637 -11.62 -14.18 -17.91
CA ASN A 637 -12.42 -13.19 -17.19
C ASN A 637 -13.14 -13.80 -15.99
N GLU A 638 -13.67 -15.01 -16.12
CA GLU A 638 -14.40 -15.69 -15.04
C GLU A 638 -13.47 -15.99 -13.84
N GLU A 639 -12.24 -16.43 -14.11
CA GLU A 639 -11.23 -16.64 -13.07
C GLU A 639 -10.81 -15.33 -12.40
N ALA A 640 -10.62 -14.26 -13.18
CA ALA A 640 -10.29 -12.95 -12.64
C ALA A 640 -11.41 -12.41 -11.74
N GLU A 641 -12.67 -12.49 -12.19
CA GLU A 641 -13.85 -12.07 -11.42
C GLU A 641 -14.02 -12.92 -10.15
N ARG A 642 -13.84 -14.24 -10.24
CA ARG A 642 -13.91 -15.16 -9.09
C ARG A 642 -12.88 -14.82 -8.02
N LEU A 643 -11.62 -14.64 -8.40
CA LEU A 643 -10.54 -14.34 -7.47
C LEU A 643 -10.69 -12.94 -6.88
N ALA A 644 -11.08 -11.96 -7.68
CA ALA A 644 -11.38 -10.62 -7.20
C ALA A 644 -12.53 -10.66 -6.19
N TYR A 645 -13.61 -11.38 -6.48
CA TYR A 645 -14.75 -11.52 -5.55
C TYR A 645 -14.31 -12.10 -4.21
N LYS A 646 -13.54 -13.19 -4.21
CA LYS A 646 -13.05 -13.85 -2.98
C LYS A 646 -12.22 -12.90 -2.11
N TRP A 647 -11.29 -12.18 -2.72
CA TRP A 647 -10.46 -11.18 -2.03
C TRP A 647 -11.27 -10.02 -1.48
N LEU A 648 -12.14 -9.43 -2.31
CA LEU A 648 -13.01 -8.32 -1.89
C LEU A 648 -13.97 -8.75 -0.78
N PHE A 649 -14.51 -9.97 -0.86
CA PHE A 649 -15.39 -10.53 0.18
C PHE A 649 -14.67 -10.63 1.51
N MET A 650 -13.45 -11.20 1.52
CA MET A 650 -12.63 -11.35 2.72
C MET A 650 -12.34 -9.99 3.37
N ILE A 651 -11.91 -8.99 2.59
CA ILE A 651 -11.68 -7.63 3.10
C ILE A 651 -12.98 -7.00 3.62
N THR A 652 -14.08 -7.10 2.86
CA THR A 652 -15.37 -6.50 3.25
C THR A 652 -15.90 -7.13 4.53
N LYS A 653 -15.76 -8.44 4.69
CA LYS A 653 -16.14 -9.16 5.91
C LYS A 653 -15.30 -8.68 7.10
N ALA A 654 -13.97 -8.61 6.96
CA ALA A 654 -13.11 -8.09 8.02
C ALA A 654 -13.49 -6.64 8.40
N PHE A 655 -13.69 -5.79 7.40
CA PHE A 655 -14.12 -4.40 7.58
C PHE A 655 -15.45 -4.28 8.33
N VAL A 656 -16.44 -5.12 8.02
CA VAL A 656 -17.74 -5.11 8.68
C VAL A 656 -17.67 -5.64 10.12
N ASP A 657 -16.97 -6.76 10.32
CA ASP A 657 -17.01 -7.51 11.57
C ASP A 657 -16.04 -6.95 12.63
N PHE A 658 -14.98 -6.27 12.21
CA PHE A 658 -13.88 -5.82 13.08
C PHE A 658 -13.64 -4.32 12.94
N ASN A 659 -14.68 -3.53 13.23
CA ASN A 659 -14.58 -2.08 13.41
C ASN A 659 -13.89 -1.30 12.26
N GLY A 660 -14.14 -1.69 11.00
CA GLY A 660 -13.59 -1.00 9.83
C GLY A 660 -12.12 -1.32 9.54
N VAL A 661 -11.58 -2.42 10.07
CA VAL A 661 -10.16 -2.78 9.93
C VAL A 661 -9.76 -3.04 8.48
N VAL A 662 -8.60 -2.49 8.09
CA VAL A 662 -7.91 -2.75 6.82
C VAL A 662 -6.43 -2.90 7.15
N VAL A 663 -5.85 -4.04 6.77
CA VAL A 663 -4.51 -4.46 7.22
C VAL A 663 -3.56 -4.68 6.05
N GLU A 664 -2.27 -4.88 6.35
CA GLU A 664 -1.21 -5.12 5.36
C GLU A 664 -1.44 -6.39 4.53
N LYS A 665 -1.78 -7.49 5.20
CA LYS A 665 -1.89 -8.86 4.62
C LYS A 665 -2.99 -9.68 5.29
N TYR A 666 -3.40 -10.78 4.68
CA TYR A 666 -4.50 -11.61 5.19
C TYR A 666 -4.14 -13.10 5.15
N ASP A 667 -4.67 -13.87 6.10
CA ASP A 667 -4.77 -15.33 6.01
C ASP A 667 -5.96 -15.66 5.10
N VAL A 668 -5.67 -16.11 3.87
CA VAL A 668 -6.71 -16.36 2.85
C VAL A 668 -7.43 -17.69 3.07
N THR A 669 -7.03 -18.48 4.06
CA THR A 669 -7.68 -19.74 4.42
C THR A 669 -8.74 -19.55 5.52
N ARG A 670 -8.66 -18.47 6.29
CA ARG A 670 -9.54 -18.20 7.44
C ARG A 670 -10.84 -17.49 7.03
N PRO A 671 -12.01 -18.07 7.35
CA PRO A 671 -13.27 -17.44 6.99
C PRO A 671 -13.78 -16.40 7.99
N ILE A 672 -13.31 -16.39 9.25
CA ILE A 672 -13.87 -15.54 10.32
C ILE A 672 -13.01 -14.30 10.53
N ASP A 673 -11.73 -14.48 10.87
CA ASP A 673 -10.80 -13.43 11.29
C ASP A 673 -9.54 -13.37 10.39
N PRO A 674 -9.69 -13.24 9.06
CA PRO A 674 -8.57 -13.32 8.10
C PRO A 674 -7.51 -12.22 8.27
N HIS A 675 -7.85 -11.14 8.98
CA HIS A 675 -6.97 -10.01 9.26
C HIS A 675 -5.95 -10.30 10.39
N ARG A 676 -6.11 -11.40 11.14
CA ARG A 676 -5.18 -11.81 12.20
C ARG A 676 -4.03 -12.62 11.63
N VAL A 677 -2.88 -11.96 11.52
CA VAL A 677 -1.63 -12.56 11.03
C VAL A 677 -0.54 -12.29 12.06
N ASP A 678 -0.10 -13.35 12.74
CA ASP A 678 0.90 -13.30 13.81
C ASP A 678 2.31 -13.74 13.34
N ALA A 679 2.50 -13.97 12.04
CA ALA A 679 3.81 -14.27 11.50
C ALA A 679 4.76 -13.08 11.66
N GLU A 680 5.99 -13.36 12.11
CA GLU A 680 7.06 -12.38 12.28
C GLU A 680 6.65 -11.20 13.19
N TYR A 681 6.61 -9.97 12.67
CA TYR A 681 6.23 -8.77 13.41
C TYR A 681 4.71 -8.55 13.49
N GLY A 682 3.92 -9.52 13.04
CA GLY A 682 2.46 -9.44 12.99
C GLY A 682 1.94 -8.51 11.90
N ASN A 683 0.65 -8.20 11.98
CA ASN A 683 -0.04 -7.38 10.98
C ASN A 683 -0.07 -5.89 11.35
N GLN A 684 0.23 -5.01 10.39
CA GLN A 684 0.05 -3.57 10.55
C GLN A 684 -1.42 -3.19 10.30
N GLY A 685 -1.90 -2.14 10.99
CA GLY A 685 -3.27 -1.64 10.84
C GLY A 685 -4.29 -2.14 11.86
N LEU A 686 -3.89 -2.98 12.82
CA LEU A 686 -4.77 -3.50 13.89
C LEU A 686 -4.88 -2.55 15.10
N ASN A 687 -3.81 -1.81 15.39
CA ASN A 687 -3.71 -0.99 16.60
C ASN A 687 -4.22 0.44 16.36
N PHE A 688 -5.54 0.61 16.31
CA PHE A 688 -6.20 1.92 16.28
C PHE A 688 -7.34 1.98 17.30
N LYS A 689 -7.76 3.21 17.65
CA LYS A 689 -8.86 3.45 18.59
C LYS A 689 -9.97 4.23 17.90
N GLY A 690 -11.19 3.72 17.97
CA GLY A 690 -12.37 4.34 17.39
C GLY A 690 -12.48 4.18 15.87
N VAL A 691 -11.54 4.75 15.11
CA VAL A 691 -11.58 4.77 13.64
C VAL A 691 -10.20 4.52 13.02
N ALA A 692 -10.15 3.63 12.02
CA ALA A 692 -8.95 3.44 11.19
C ALA A 692 -8.80 4.64 10.24
N LYS A 693 -7.61 5.22 10.15
CA LYS A 693 -7.38 6.48 9.43
C LYS A 693 -6.79 6.30 8.04
N GLU A 694 -6.03 5.24 7.81
CA GLU A 694 -5.24 5.10 6.58
C GLU A 694 -5.35 3.73 5.88
N GLY A 695 -5.70 2.66 6.60
CA GLY A 695 -5.57 1.29 6.07
C GLY A 695 -4.12 0.98 5.66
N PHE A 696 -3.94 0.27 4.54
CA PHE A 696 -2.63 -0.01 3.96
C PHE A 696 -2.67 0.17 2.43
N GLY A 697 -1.71 0.90 1.86
CA GLY A 697 -1.71 1.45 0.50
C GLY A 697 -2.06 0.43 -0.58
N TRP A 698 -1.36 -0.70 -0.67
CA TRP A 698 -1.67 -1.71 -1.68
C TRP A 698 -3.01 -2.44 -1.46
N VAL A 699 -3.56 -2.48 -0.24
CA VAL A 699 -4.79 -3.19 0.11
C VAL A 699 -5.95 -2.28 -0.25
N ASN A 700 -5.83 -1.00 0.10
CA ASN A 700 -6.67 0.08 -0.39
C ASN A 700 -6.76 0.04 -1.92
N ALA A 701 -5.61 -0.04 -2.60
CA ALA A 701 -5.56 -0.16 -4.05
C ALA A 701 -6.21 -1.45 -4.56
N SER A 702 -5.91 -2.60 -3.96
CA SER A 702 -6.48 -3.88 -4.36
C SER A 702 -8.00 -3.91 -4.26
N TYR A 703 -8.57 -3.20 -3.27
CA TYR A 703 -10.00 -3.14 -3.08
C TYR A 703 -10.68 -2.34 -4.18
N VAL A 704 -10.24 -1.09 -4.42
CA VAL A 704 -10.84 -0.24 -5.47
C VAL A 704 -10.53 -0.75 -6.88
N TYR A 705 -9.36 -1.35 -7.09
CA TYR A 705 -8.97 -1.96 -8.36
C TYR A 705 -9.77 -3.23 -8.64
N GLY A 706 -9.89 -4.14 -7.66
CA GLY A 706 -10.69 -5.36 -7.78
C GLY A 706 -12.17 -5.07 -8.02
N LEU A 707 -12.70 -3.97 -7.45
CA LEU A 707 -14.07 -3.54 -7.72
C LEU A 707 -14.30 -3.27 -9.22
N GLN A 708 -13.31 -2.78 -9.97
CA GLN A 708 -13.42 -2.56 -11.41
C GLN A 708 -13.56 -3.87 -12.22
N ILE A 709 -13.23 -5.01 -11.62
CA ILE A 709 -13.25 -6.33 -12.25
C ILE A 709 -14.60 -7.01 -12.02
N VAL A 710 -15.16 -6.90 -10.81
CA VAL A 710 -16.43 -7.55 -10.49
C VAL A 710 -17.65 -6.80 -11.05
N ASN A 711 -18.64 -7.56 -11.51
CA ASN A 711 -19.88 -7.01 -12.07
C ASN A 711 -20.86 -6.46 -11.00
N ALA A 712 -21.95 -5.84 -11.44
CA ALA A 712 -22.92 -5.20 -10.54
C ALA A 712 -23.64 -6.18 -9.59
N HIS A 713 -23.91 -7.42 -10.01
CA HIS A 713 -24.52 -8.44 -9.15
C HIS A 713 -23.56 -8.86 -8.04
N MET A 714 -22.30 -9.09 -8.41
CA MET A 714 -21.23 -9.37 -7.46
C MET A 714 -21.05 -8.25 -6.44
N ARG A 715 -21.02 -6.98 -6.87
CA ARG A 715 -20.92 -5.83 -5.95
C ARG A 715 -22.07 -5.77 -4.93
N ARG A 716 -23.30 -6.09 -5.36
CA ARG A 716 -24.45 -6.16 -4.44
C ARG A 716 -24.30 -7.32 -3.45
N ALA A 717 -23.86 -8.47 -3.91
CA ALA A 717 -23.64 -9.66 -3.09
C ALA A 717 -22.52 -9.46 -2.05
N LEU A 718 -21.45 -8.75 -2.42
CA LEU A 718 -20.41 -8.29 -1.48
C LEU A 718 -21.02 -7.39 -0.39
N GLY A 719 -21.88 -6.45 -0.77
CA GLY A 719 -22.56 -5.54 0.14
C GLY A 719 -23.48 -6.21 1.15
N THR A 720 -23.98 -7.42 0.83
CA THR A 720 -24.78 -8.26 1.76
C THR A 720 -23.95 -9.35 2.43
N LEU A 721 -22.62 -9.33 2.29
CA LEU A 721 -21.70 -10.35 2.78
C LEU A 721 -22.10 -11.77 2.36
N THR A 722 -22.43 -11.96 1.08
CA THR A 722 -22.75 -13.28 0.51
C THR A 722 -21.46 -14.03 0.13
N PRO A 723 -21.16 -15.20 0.72
CA PRO A 723 -19.99 -15.99 0.32
C PRO A 723 -20.04 -16.43 -1.14
N TYR A 724 -18.88 -16.55 -1.79
CA TYR A 724 -18.80 -16.88 -3.22
C TYR A 724 -19.57 -18.17 -3.62
N PRO A 725 -19.47 -19.30 -2.89
CA PRO A 725 -20.23 -20.51 -3.24
C PRO A 725 -21.75 -20.29 -3.20
N THR A 726 -22.23 -19.48 -2.25
CA THR A 726 -23.65 -19.12 -2.14
C THR A 726 -24.08 -18.22 -3.30
N PHE A 727 -23.24 -17.25 -3.67
CA PHE A 727 -23.50 -16.37 -4.80
C PHE A 727 -23.61 -17.16 -6.12
N ILE A 728 -22.64 -18.03 -6.42
CA ILE A 728 -22.65 -18.81 -7.66
C ILE A 728 -23.85 -19.75 -7.73
N LYS A 729 -24.17 -20.45 -6.63
CA LYS A 729 -25.37 -21.30 -6.58
C LYS A 729 -26.66 -20.52 -6.88
N ALA A 730 -26.76 -19.28 -6.41
CA ALA A 730 -27.92 -18.42 -6.72
C ALA A 730 -27.95 -18.01 -8.20
N ILE A 731 -26.81 -17.75 -8.82
CA ILE A 731 -26.71 -17.45 -10.27
C ILE A 731 -27.08 -18.67 -11.11
N GLU A 732 -26.59 -19.87 -10.75
CA GLU A 732 -26.93 -21.12 -11.43
C GLU A 732 -28.45 -21.36 -11.41
N GLN A 733 -29.09 -21.20 -10.25
CA GLN A 733 -30.55 -21.35 -10.12
C GLN A 733 -31.33 -20.31 -10.93
N LEU A 734 -30.84 -19.07 -11.02
CA LEU A 734 -31.45 -18.04 -11.86
C LEU A 734 -31.34 -18.39 -13.35
N ASN A 735 -30.20 -18.91 -13.77
CA ASN A 735 -29.97 -19.34 -15.15
C ASN A 735 -30.82 -20.56 -15.51
N GLU A 736 -30.91 -21.56 -14.61
CA GLU A 736 -31.80 -22.73 -14.78
C GLU A 736 -33.26 -22.31 -14.93
N LYS A 737 -33.72 -21.37 -14.09
CA LYS A 737 -35.08 -20.82 -14.18
C LYS A 737 -35.32 -20.07 -15.49
N ALA A 738 -34.38 -19.21 -15.88
CA ALA A 738 -34.48 -18.46 -17.14
C ALA A 738 -34.49 -19.40 -18.36
N LEU A 739 -33.75 -20.51 -18.31
CA LEU A 739 -33.76 -21.53 -19.35
C LEU A 739 -35.09 -22.28 -19.40
N ALA A 740 -35.65 -22.63 -18.23
CA ALA A 740 -36.96 -23.27 -18.13
C ALA A 740 -38.12 -22.35 -18.58
N ASP A 741 -37.98 -21.03 -18.44
CA ASP A 741 -38.98 -20.05 -18.92
C ASP A 741 -38.92 -19.83 -20.46
N LEU A 742 -37.87 -20.34 -21.14
CA LEU A 742 -37.71 -20.29 -22.60
C LEU A 742 -38.22 -21.55 -23.32
N GLU A 743 -38.35 -22.67 -22.61
CA GLU A 743 -38.96 -23.93 -23.06
C GLU A 743 -40.49 -23.89 -22.92
#